data_AF-A0A1I8P7N7-F1
#
_entry.id   AF-A0A1I8P7N7-F1
#
_cell.length_a   1.000
_cell.length_b   1.000
_cell.length_c   1.000
_cell.angle_alpha   90.00
_cell.angle_beta   90.00
_cell.angle_gamma   90.00
#
_symmetry.space_group_name_H-M   'P 1'
#
loop_
_entity.id
_entity.type
_entity.pdbx_description
1 polymer ?
#
loop_
_entity_poly.entity_id
_entity_poly.type
_entity_poly.pdbx_seq_one_letter_code
_entity_poly.pdbx_strand_id
1 'polypeptide(L)'
;MANATLPPRKNPTPTRISKQHLTPIQTLLQMGFQKHRAEKALASTGNRGVQIASDWLLAHVNDNTLDECTPREYILYACPTGPFLQQLEDFWTKSRQLCGWNGAHNYVPHITLVSFFKAPDECSLQLSKALKQVVDMTGALLDRPIKLELYMSQNFMGFFVAEDDANYLKRLALQYVKEVSNSTISLEPHVKSLHLTLAYQFPQSQFNALKTLVESLDASCASNWELRLYSRDPRLATKQVQKVVYPHSPHEIDELELRIGDYIYLNSDAVDNSSDGWAEGISWLTGAQGHLPVNYTERTAESDAWTLHRVVRLSKSITPSLTSNEECDLVDGRSLSTETEEQLRHRDSTQIGIHASEFIEGSSFNEDSEQSVEKYLRKTLKPCLDLPTIANNNTNNHHQQQQQQATPLIEITPNSMSTPNASGDIKVEPLQIAAPKADDTLSQHSAENSVSLSSKNRRVYVMRHGERVDFTFGTWIPYCFDEFNNYMRKDLNMPKILPKRNNIPDGWLNDSPLTNIGVYQASLVGEALNDARVQIDHVFCSPAYRCIQTCTSALEGLKLTGKHKIKLEPGLFEWMAWYPEGVPDWLTKDELKAAHYNVDTEYQPFVTVNNLNESIKETTEEFYTRNYDVLRKIIDSTSGNVLIVAHATTLDTCTRQLVGEAPRNTNELRKVIHKIPYCSLANVEEIDGQWKLVEPECLPVTHSKNPRFEWNALTAT
;
A
#
# COMPACT_ATOMS: atom_id res chain seq x y z
N MET A 1 -26.21 -10.97 -67.28
CA MET A 1 -26.60 -11.58 -66.00
C MET A 1 -26.42 -10.55 -64.91
N ALA A 2 -27.38 -10.49 -63.99
CA ALA A 2 -27.72 -9.31 -63.20
C ALA A 2 -26.84 -9.08 -61.96
N ASN A 3 -26.59 -7.79 -61.68
CA ASN A 3 -26.20 -7.26 -60.38
C ASN A 3 -27.41 -7.33 -59.43
N ALA A 4 -27.21 -7.87 -58.22
CA ALA A 4 -28.17 -7.78 -57.12
C ALA A 4 -27.53 -7.06 -55.93
N THR A 5 -27.96 -5.81 -55.76
CA THR A 5 -27.70 -4.91 -54.63
C THR A 5 -28.49 -5.32 -53.38
N LEU A 6 -27.84 -5.31 -52.22
CA LEU A 6 -28.47 -5.44 -50.90
C LEU A 6 -29.19 -4.14 -50.48
N PRO A 7 -30.27 -4.21 -49.68
CA PRO A 7 -31.16 -3.08 -49.42
C PRO A 7 -30.63 -2.08 -48.36
N PRO A 8 -31.11 -0.82 -48.36
CA PRO A 8 -30.63 0.24 -47.48
C PRO A 8 -31.23 0.11 -46.07
N ARG A 9 -30.38 0.15 -45.03
CA ARG A 9 -30.83 0.28 -43.64
C ARG A 9 -31.41 1.67 -43.40
N LYS A 10 -32.66 1.69 -42.95
CA LYS A 10 -33.41 2.89 -42.55
C LYS A 10 -32.91 3.44 -41.21
N ASN A 11 -32.70 4.76 -41.19
CA ASN A 11 -32.69 5.74 -40.10
C ASN A 11 -31.88 5.47 -38.81
N PRO A 12 -30.93 6.36 -38.44
CA PRO A 12 -30.35 6.40 -37.10
C PRO A 12 -31.36 6.99 -36.11
N THR A 13 -31.65 6.26 -35.03
CA THR A 13 -32.39 6.78 -33.88
C THR A 13 -31.44 7.60 -32.99
N PRO A 14 -31.82 8.80 -32.53
CA PRO A 14 -30.94 9.67 -31.77
C PRO A 14 -30.82 9.16 -30.34
N THR A 15 -29.63 8.72 -29.93
CA THR A 15 -29.30 8.58 -28.51
C THR A 15 -28.11 9.48 -28.21
N ARG A 16 -28.43 10.77 -28.01
CA ARG A 16 -27.59 11.67 -27.24
C ARG A 16 -27.67 11.22 -25.77
N ILE A 17 -26.95 10.15 -25.42
CA ILE A 17 -26.71 9.81 -24.02
C ILE A 17 -25.70 10.85 -23.53
N SER A 18 -26.17 11.87 -22.82
CA SER A 18 -25.32 12.58 -21.87
C SER A 18 -24.73 11.51 -20.96
N LYS A 19 -23.43 11.20 -21.08
CA LYS A 19 -22.75 10.27 -20.17
C LYS A 19 -22.80 10.91 -18.79
N GLN A 20 -23.80 10.53 -17.99
CA GLN A 20 -23.85 10.89 -16.58
C GLN A 20 -22.68 10.16 -15.92
N HIS A 21 -21.77 10.92 -15.32
CA HIS A 21 -20.69 10.38 -14.52
C HIS A 21 -21.31 9.53 -13.41
N LEU A 22 -21.09 8.21 -13.45
CA LEU A 22 -21.64 7.31 -12.45
C LEU A 22 -21.04 7.65 -11.08
N THR A 23 -21.85 7.57 -10.03
CA THR A 23 -21.34 7.71 -8.67
C THR A 23 -20.48 6.49 -8.28
N PRO A 24 -19.58 6.60 -7.28
CA PRO A 24 -18.78 5.46 -6.85
C PRO A 24 -19.62 4.23 -6.48
N ILE A 25 -20.76 4.44 -5.79
CA ILE A 25 -21.70 3.37 -5.46
C ILE A 25 -22.34 2.75 -6.71
N GLN A 26 -22.76 3.56 -7.70
CA GLN A 26 -23.33 3.04 -8.95
C GLN A 26 -22.31 2.21 -9.74
N THR A 27 -21.04 2.62 -9.71
CA THR A 27 -19.95 1.89 -10.37
C THR A 27 -19.73 0.53 -9.70
N LEU A 28 -19.66 0.47 -8.37
CA LEU A 28 -19.54 -0.80 -7.62
C LEU A 28 -20.74 -1.73 -7.84
N LEU A 29 -21.96 -1.18 -7.89
CA LEU A 29 -23.16 -1.96 -8.23
C LEU A 29 -23.08 -2.53 -9.65
N GLN A 30 -22.59 -1.75 -10.61
CA GLN A 30 -22.39 -2.22 -12.00
C GLN A 30 -21.30 -3.29 -12.11
N MET A 31 -20.32 -3.27 -11.22
CA MET A 31 -19.29 -4.32 -11.09
C MET A 31 -19.85 -5.64 -10.49
N GLY A 32 -21.12 -5.65 -10.03
CA GLY A 32 -21.79 -6.84 -9.51
C GLY A 32 -21.76 -6.96 -7.99
N PHE A 33 -21.22 -5.97 -7.26
CA PHE A 33 -21.23 -6.00 -5.80
C PHE A 33 -22.63 -5.70 -5.25
N GLN A 34 -23.00 -6.37 -4.17
CA GLN A 34 -24.25 -6.09 -3.45
C GLN A 34 -24.21 -4.69 -2.82
N LYS A 35 -25.36 -4.01 -2.79
CA LYS A 35 -25.46 -2.61 -2.35
C LYS A 35 -24.87 -2.37 -0.96
N HIS A 36 -25.25 -3.18 0.03
CA HIS A 36 -24.77 -2.99 1.41
C HIS A 36 -23.25 -3.21 1.54
N ARG A 37 -22.68 -4.19 0.81
CA ARG A 37 -21.23 -4.42 0.79
C ARG A 37 -20.50 -3.24 0.14
N ALA A 38 -21.03 -2.71 -0.97
CA ALA A 38 -20.46 -1.55 -1.64
C ALA A 38 -20.48 -0.30 -0.77
N GLU A 39 -21.58 -0.05 -0.04
CA GLU A 39 -21.70 1.05 0.93
C GLU A 39 -20.71 0.89 2.09
N LYS A 40 -20.63 -0.32 2.68
CA LYS A 40 -19.67 -0.63 3.74
C LYS A 40 -18.21 -0.42 3.28
N ALA A 41 -17.88 -0.83 2.07
CA ALA A 41 -16.54 -0.65 1.51
C ALA A 41 -16.19 0.83 1.30
N LEU A 42 -17.12 1.61 0.75
CA LEU A 42 -16.96 3.05 0.60
C LEU A 42 -16.79 3.75 1.96
N ALA A 43 -17.60 3.38 2.96
CA ALA A 43 -17.48 3.91 4.31
C ALA A 43 -16.15 3.50 5.00
N SER A 44 -15.71 2.26 4.82
CA SER A 44 -14.47 1.75 5.42
C SER A 44 -13.20 2.33 4.79
N THR A 45 -13.29 2.81 3.56
CA THR A 45 -12.20 3.43 2.80
C THR A 45 -12.28 4.96 2.75
N GLY A 46 -13.23 5.57 3.46
CA GLY A 46 -13.37 7.04 3.54
C GLY A 46 -13.86 7.68 2.24
N ASN A 47 -14.57 6.94 1.39
CA ASN A 47 -15.03 7.37 0.06
C ASN A 47 -13.90 7.85 -0.87
N ARG A 48 -12.68 7.31 -0.72
CA ARG A 48 -11.49 7.72 -1.49
C ARG A 48 -11.47 7.26 -2.95
N GLY A 49 -12.46 6.49 -3.38
CA GLY A 49 -12.63 6.08 -4.78
C GLY A 49 -13.10 4.64 -4.94
N VAL A 50 -13.53 4.32 -6.16
CA VAL A 50 -14.04 2.97 -6.51
C VAL A 50 -12.95 1.91 -6.38
N GLN A 51 -11.73 2.19 -6.84
CA GLN A 51 -10.62 1.23 -6.84
C GLN A 51 -10.29 0.74 -5.43
N ILE A 52 -10.09 1.67 -4.49
CA ILE A 52 -9.75 1.33 -3.10
C ILE A 52 -10.90 0.56 -2.44
N ALA A 53 -12.16 0.95 -2.71
CA ALA A 53 -13.33 0.23 -2.20
C ALA A 53 -13.46 -1.18 -2.79
N SER A 54 -13.18 -1.38 -4.08
CA SER A 54 -13.17 -2.71 -4.69
C SER A 54 -12.05 -3.59 -4.16
N ASP A 55 -10.85 -3.02 -3.96
CA ASP A 55 -9.71 -3.76 -3.41
C ASP A 55 -9.99 -4.17 -1.96
N TRP A 56 -10.63 -3.29 -1.18
CA TRP A 56 -11.10 -3.61 0.17
C TRP A 56 -12.10 -4.78 0.17
N LEU A 57 -13.08 -4.78 -0.74
CA LEU A 57 -14.05 -5.87 -0.87
C LEU A 57 -13.40 -7.21 -1.22
N LEU A 58 -12.40 -7.18 -2.11
CA LEU A 58 -11.64 -8.38 -2.50
C LEU A 58 -10.79 -8.91 -1.34
N ALA A 59 -10.19 -8.01 -0.55
CA ALA A 59 -9.43 -8.39 0.64
C ALA A 59 -10.31 -9.01 1.73
N HIS A 60 -11.56 -8.54 1.85
CA HIS A 60 -12.53 -9.00 2.85
C HIS A 60 -13.42 -10.16 2.37
N VAL A 61 -13.09 -10.82 1.26
CA VAL A 61 -13.92 -11.90 0.71
C VAL A 61 -14.12 -13.07 1.68
N ASN A 62 -13.15 -13.30 2.58
CA ASN A 62 -13.20 -14.35 3.61
C ASN A 62 -13.59 -13.79 5.00
N ASP A 63 -14.01 -12.53 5.09
CA ASP A 63 -14.51 -11.96 6.33
C ASP A 63 -15.94 -12.44 6.58
N ASN A 64 -16.11 -13.30 7.58
CA ASN A 64 -17.41 -13.86 8.00
C ASN A 64 -18.44 -12.79 8.41
N THR A 65 -17.97 -11.57 8.69
CA THR A 65 -18.76 -10.48 9.23
C THR A 65 -19.02 -9.37 8.21
N LEU A 66 -18.55 -9.56 6.97
CA LEU A 66 -18.72 -8.61 5.88
C LEU A 66 -20.19 -8.26 5.63
N ASP A 67 -21.11 -9.19 5.84
CA ASP A 67 -22.55 -9.00 5.64
C ASP A 67 -23.31 -8.49 6.87
N GLU A 68 -22.65 -8.28 8.01
CA GLU A 68 -23.33 -7.79 9.21
C GLU A 68 -23.79 -6.34 9.03
N CYS A 69 -25.07 -6.07 9.29
CA CYS A 69 -25.65 -4.74 9.20
C CYS A 69 -25.46 -3.92 10.49
N THR A 70 -24.22 -3.76 10.94
CA THR A 70 -23.88 -2.95 12.11
C THR A 70 -23.50 -1.53 11.69
N PRO A 71 -24.20 -0.48 12.17
CA PRO A 71 -23.84 0.91 11.89
C PRO A 71 -22.42 1.24 12.34
N ARG A 72 -21.69 1.97 11.49
CA ARG A 72 -20.31 2.37 11.74
C ARG A 72 -20.25 3.49 12.78
N GLU A 73 -19.17 3.51 13.58
CA GLU A 73 -18.96 4.55 14.59
C GLU A 73 -18.07 5.66 14.04
N TYR A 74 -18.54 6.90 14.17
CA TYR A 74 -17.87 8.13 13.72
C TYR A 74 -17.52 9.02 14.91
N ILE A 75 -16.46 9.80 14.78
CA ILE A 75 -16.01 10.73 15.81
C ILE A 75 -15.38 11.97 15.18
N LEU A 76 -15.63 13.15 15.77
CA LEU A 76 -15.09 14.42 15.28
C LEU A 76 -14.10 15.00 16.27
N TYR A 77 -12.86 15.16 15.80
CA TYR A 77 -11.77 15.72 16.57
C TYR A 77 -11.34 17.08 16.03
N ALA A 78 -10.87 17.95 16.93
CA ALA A 78 -9.96 19.03 16.59
C ALA A 78 -8.54 18.57 16.95
N CYS A 79 -7.66 18.51 15.95
CA CYS A 79 -6.28 18.07 16.10
C CYS A 79 -5.34 19.27 15.94
N PRO A 80 -4.36 19.45 16.83
CA PRO A 80 -3.34 20.48 16.67
C PRO A 80 -2.44 20.11 15.48
N THR A 81 -1.85 21.13 14.85
CA THR A 81 -0.86 20.95 13.78
C THR A 81 0.31 21.91 13.96
N GLY A 82 1.39 21.68 13.21
CA GLY A 82 2.59 22.53 13.28
C GLY A 82 3.38 22.32 14.58
N PRO A 83 4.00 23.38 15.13
CA PRO A 83 5.00 23.26 16.21
C PRO A 83 4.46 22.62 17.49
N PHE A 84 3.20 22.94 17.85
CA PHE A 84 2.58 22.37 19.03
C PHE A 84 2.37 20.87 18.90
N LEU A 85 2.00 20.38 17.71
CA LEU A 85 1.88 18.93 17.47
C LEU A 85 3.24 18.24 17.63
N GLN A 86 4.32 18.82 17.11
CA GLN A 86 5.67 18.25 17.26
C GLN A 86 6.06 18.10 18.74
N GLN A 87 5.76 19.11 19.58
CA GLN A 87 5.99 19.02 21.02
C GLN A 87 5.20 17.90 21.68
N LEU A 88 3.95 17.68 21.25
CA LEU A 88 3.10 16.60 21.77
C LEU A 88 3.60 15.21 21.35
N GLU A 89 4.07 15.05 20.12
CA GLU A 89 4.66 13.80 19.63
C GLU A 89 5.98 13.46 20.35
N ASP A 90 6.82 14.47 20.58
CA ASP A 90 8.04 14.33 21.38
C ASP A 90 7.73 13.95 22.84
N PHE A 91 6.73 14.60 23.43
CA PHE A 91 6.24 14.29 24.77
C PHE A 91 5.74 12.84 24.85
N TRP A 92 4.96 12.38 23.87
CA TRP A 92 4.48 11.01 23.81
C TRP A 92 5.60 9.99 23.68
N THR A 93 6.58 10.25 22.82
CA THR A 93 7.72 9.37 22.65
C THR A 93 8.49 9.23 23.97
N LYS A 94 8.78 10.35 24.64
CA LYS A 94 9.49 10.38 25.92
C LYS A 94 8.69 9.77 27.07
N SER A 95 7.40 10.08 27.17
CA SER A 95 6.53 9.55 28.23
C SER A 95 6.33 8.05 28.07
N ARG A 96 6.18 7.53 26.84
CA ARG A 96 6.15 6.09 26.57
C ARG A 96 7.46 5.39 26.96
N GLN A 97 8.62 5.99 26.64
CA GLN A 97 9.92 5.42 26.99
C GLN A 97 10.18 5.40 28.51
N LEU A 98 9.80 6.46 29.22
CA LEU A 98 10.10 6.63 30.65
C LEU A 98 9.04 5.98 31.56
N CYS A 99 7.77 6.00 31.15
CA CYS A 99 6.63 5.63 31.99
C CYS A 99 5.83 4.45 31.40
N GLY A 100 6.16 3.96 30.20
CA GLY A 100 5.40 2.92 29.53
C GLY A 100 4.07 3.43 28.94
N TRP A 101 3.18 2.50 28.60
CA TRP A 101 1.92 2.83 27.94
C TRP A 101 0.88 3.38 28.94
N ASN A 102 0.37 4.60 28.69
CA ASN A 102 -0.78 5.16 29.38
C ASN A 102 -1.95 5.34 28.41
N GLY A 103 -3.14 5.66 28.92
CA GLY A 103 -4.37 5.71 28.11
C GLY A 103 -4.31 6.72 26.95
N ALA A 104 -3.54 7.80 27.08
CA ALA A 104 -3.46 8.83 26.04
C ALA A 104 -2.80 8.32 24.76
N HIS A 105 -1.85 7.37 24.86
CA HIS A 105 -1.15 6.79 23.70
C HIS A 105 -2.07 6.01 22.74
N ASN A 106 -3.32 5.73 23.12
CA ASN A 106 -4.26 5.04 22.23
C ASN A 106 -4.83 5.96 21.12
N TYR A 107 -4.66 7.28 21.19
CA TYR A 107 -5.32 8.22 20.27
C TYR A 107 -4.44 9.41 19.93
N VAL A 108 -4.29 9.76 18.64
CA VAL A 108 -3.62 11.01 18.18
C VAL A 108 -3.94 12.23 19.07
N PRO A 109 -3.02 13.19 19.29
CA PRO A 109 -3.33 14.34 20.13
C PRO A 109 -4.53 15.11 19.60
N HIS A 110 -5.56 15.29 20.43
CA HIS A 110 -6.85 15.79 19.97
C HIS A 110 -7.66 16.44 21.09
N ILE A 111 -8.64 17.24 20.68
CA ILE A 111 -9.80 17.65 21.47
C ILE A 111 -11.03 16.97 20.86
N THR A 112 -11.78 16.22 21.67
CA THR A 112 -13.03 15.61 21.21
C THR A 112 -14.13 16.67 21.09
N LEU A 113 -14.64 16.91 19.89
CA LEU A 113 -15.74 17.85 19.65
C LEU A 113 -17.09 17.16 19.63
N VAL A 114 -17.15 15.99 19.00
CA VAL A 114 -18.33 15.10 18.98
C VAL A 114 -17.82 13.71 19.31
N SER A 115 -18.36 13.12 20.38
CA SER A 115 -18.05 11.76 20.82
C SER A 115 -18.48 10.73 19.79
N PHE A 116 -18.09 9.46 19.99
CA PHE A 116 -18.53 8.37 19.13
C PHE A 116 -20.06 8.35 18.96
N PHE A 117 -20.49 8.33 17.70
CA PHE A 117 -21.89 8.18 17.32
C PHE A 117 -22.02 7.19 16.17
N LYS A 118 -23.17 6.54 16.08
CA LYS A 118 -23.43 5.52 15.07
C LYS A 118 -24.17 6.12 13.88
N ALA A 119 -23.74 5.75 12.67
CA ALA A 119 -24.42 6.11 11.45
C ALA A 119 -24.38 4.96 10.43
N PRO A 120 -25.42 4.80 9.58
CA PRO A 120 -25.39 3.86 8.47
C PRO A 120 -24.24 4.15 7.50
N ASP A 121 -23.74 3.12 6.81
CA ASP A 121 -22.64 3.25 5.85
C ASP A 121 -23.00 4.17 4.66
N GLU A 122 -24.27 4.17 4.23
CA GLU A 122 -24.77 5.06 3.17
C GLU A 122 -24.65 6.56 3.51
N CYS A 123 -24.60 6.92 4.80
CA CYS A 123 -24.47 8.31 5.24
C CYS A 123 -23.03 8.82 5.24
N SER A 124 -22.03 7.94 5.04
CA SER A 124 -20.60 8.25 5.17
C SER A 124 -20.17 9.51 4.37
N LEU A 125 -20.56 9.57 3.09
CA LEU A 125 -20.23 10.71 2.23
C LEU A 125 -20.92 12.01 2.68
N GLN A 126 -22.17 11.91 3.14
CA GLN A 126 -22.93 13.06 3.64
C GLN A 126 -22.27 13.63 4.91
N LEU A 127 -21.88 12.77 5.85
CA LEU A 127 -21.19 13.18 7.09
C LEU A 127 -19.89 13.93 6.81
N SER A 128 -19.13 13.45 5.83
CA SER A 128 -17.90 14.08 5.35
C SER A 128 -18.16 15.45 4.73
N LYS A 129 -19.17 15.56 3.85
CA LYS A 129 -19.52 16.82 3.17
C LYS A 129 -20.06 17.87 4.15
N ALA A 130 -20.89 17.45 5.09
CA ALA A 130 -21.47 18.32 6.11
C ALA A 130 -20.39 19.04 6.93
N LEU A 131 -19.28 18.38 7.26
CA LEU A 131 -18.20 19.01 8.03
C LEU A 131 -17.61 20.22 7.29
N LYS A 132 -17.31 20.03 6.00
CA LYS A 132 -16.79 21.11 5.15
C LYS A 132 -17.79 22.25 5.02
N GLN A 133 -19.06 21.91 4.73
CA GLN A 133 -20.13 22.90 4.62
C GLN A 133 -20.28 23.73 5.89
N VAL A 134 -20.23 23.11 7.07
CA VAL A 134 -20.35 23.82 8.35
C VAL A 134 -19.19 24.79 8.55
N VAL A 135 -17.96 24.39 8.27
CA VAL A 135 -16.79 25.28 8.36
C VAL A 135 -16.89 26.45 7.37
N ASP A 136 -17.24 26.15 6.12
CA ASP A 136 -17.37 27.16 5.06
C ASP A 136 -18.49 28.17 5.38
N MET A 137 -19.66 27.71 5.86
CA MET A 137 -20.78 28.57 6.24
C MET A 137 -20.50 29.42 7.48
N THR A 138 -19.78 28.88 8.46
CA THR A 138 -19.46 29.60 9.70
C THR A 138 -18.27 30.53 9.53
N GLY A 139 -17.54 30.44 8.42
CA GLY A 139 -16.30 31.16 8.19
C GLY A 139 -15.26 30.85 9.27
N ALA A 140 -15.22 29.59 9.71
CA ALA A 140 -14.47 29.19 10.90
C ALA A 140 -12.97 29.35 10.68
N LEU A 141 -12.42 30.48 11.16
CA LEU A 141 -11.01 30.80 11.11
C LEU A 141 -10.54 31.28 12.48
N LEU A 142 -9.48 30.65 12.97
CA LEU A 142 -8.69 31.05 14.12
C LEU A 142 -7.78 32.20 13.69
N ASP A 143 -7.97 33.34 14.35
CA ASP A 143 -7.17 34.57 14.22
C ASP A 143 -6.06 34.67 15.27
N ARG A 144 -6.12 33.81 16.29
CA ARG A 144 -5.15 33.69 17.38
C ARG A 144 -5.05 32.23 17.86
N PRO A 145 -3.97 31.87 18.60
CA PRO A 145 -3.87 30.55 19.21
C PRO A 145 -5.03 30.26 20.17
N ILE A 146 -5.46 29.00 20.19
CA ILE A 146 -6.43 28.52 21.16
C ILE A 146 -5.78 28.56 22.54
N LYS A 147 -6.40 29.26 23.50
CA LYS A 147 -5.87 29.35 24.85
C LYS A 147 -6.11 28.03 25.58
N LEU A 148 -5.00 27.41 25.98
CA LEU A 148 -4.95 26.13 26.67
C LEU A 148 -4.45 26.32 28.10
N GLU A 149 -5.20 25.79 29.07
CA GLU A 149 -4.94 25.92 30.51
C GLU A 149 -4.53 24.57 31.07
N LEU A 150 -3.30 24.48 31.58
CA LEU A 150 -2.75 23.23 32.10
C LEU A 150 -3.50 22.78 33.37
N TYR A 151 -3.90 21.51 33.40
CA TYR A 151 -4.47 20.86 34.56
C TYR A 151 -3.80 19.52 34.82
N MET A 152 -3.47 19.28 36.09
CA MET A 152 -2.87 18.03 36.55
C MET A 152 -3.56 17.55 37.83
N SER A 153 -3.85 16.26 37.87
CA SER A 153 -4.39 15.54 39.02
C SER A 153 -3.74 14.15 39.10
N GLN A 154 -3.97 13.42 40.18
CA GLN A 154 -3.26 12.16 40.46
C GLN A 154 -3.29 11.13 39.32
N ASN A 155 -4.36 11.11 38.50
CA ASN A 155 -4.54 10.13 37.41
C ASN A 155 -4.86 10.78 36.05
N PHE A 156 -4.70 12.09 35.91
CA PHE A 156 -4.99 12.81 34.66
C PHE A 156 -4.11 14.05 34.53
N MET A 157 -3.54 14.24 33.34
CA MET A 157 -2.82 15.44 32.93
C MET A 157 -3.29 15.86 31.53
N GLY A 158 -3.56 17.14 31.36
CA GLY A 158 -4.03 17.66 30.07
C GLY A 158 -4.19 19.17 30.07
N PHE A 159 -4.57 19.70 28.91
CA PHE A 159 -4.91 21.09 28.73
C PHE A 159 -6.42 21.25 28.60
N PHE A 160 -7.04 22.10 29.42
CA PHE A 160 -8.41 22.54 29.20
C PHE A 160 -8.43 23.72 28.23
N VAL A 161 -9.42 23.74 27.36
CA VAL A 161 -9.64 24.89 26.47
C VAL A 161 -10.31 26.00 27.28
N ALA A 162 -9.75 27.20 27.24
CA ALA A 162 -10.33 28.37 27.91
C ALA A 162 -11.75 28.65 27.40
N GLU A 163 -12.59 29.24 28.24
CA GLU A 163 -14.05 29.35 28.02
C GLU A 163 -14.44 29.95 26.66
N ASP A 164 -13.82 31.05 26.25
CA ASP A 164 -14.14 31.73 24.98
C ASP A 164 -13.85 30.85 23.75
N ASP A 165 -12.68 30.21 23.73
CA ASP A 165 -12.26 29.32 22.63
C ASP A 165 -13.05 28.00 22.67
N ALA A 166 -13.37 27.51 23.87
CA ALA A 166 -14.21 26.34 24.04
C ALA A 166 -15.64 26.60 23.52
N ASN A 167 -16.19 27.78 23.78
CA ASN A 167 -17.50 28.19 23.27
C ASN A 167 -17.49 28.29 21.74
N TYR A 168 -16.41 28.77 21.14
CA TYR A 168 -16.23 28.79 19.69
C TYR A 168 -16.25 27.37 19.09
N LEU A 169 -15.42 26.46 19.60
CA LEU A 169 -15.37 25.08 19.13
C LEU A 169 -16.70 24.33 19.35
N LYS A 170 -17.36 24.56 20.49
CA LYS A 170 -18.69 24.00 20.77
C LYS A 170 -19.74 24.49 19.78
N ARG A 171 -19.71 25.75 19.34
CA ARG A 171 -20.64 26.25 18.31
C ARG A 171 -20.45 25.53 16.97
N LEU A 172 -19.20 25.27 16.56
CA LEU A 172 -18.91 24.48 15.36
C LEU A 172 -19.44 23.05 15.49
N ALA A 173 -19.17 22.39 16.63
CA ALA A 173 -19.65 21.05 16.91
C ALA A 173 -21.19 20.98 16.91
N LEU A 174 -21.87 21.96 17.53
CA LEU A 174 -23.33 22.05 17.55
C LEU A 174 -23.91 22.25 16.15
N GLN A 175 -23.29 23.07 15.32
CA GLN A 175 -23.73 23.27 13.94
C GLN A 175 -23.53 22.01 13.10
N TYR A 176 -22.43 21.29 13.29
CA TYR A 176 -22.21 19.97 12.68
C TYR A 176 -23.29 18.98 13.11
N VAL A 177 -23.51 18.83 14.42
CA VAL A 177 -24.57 17.96 14.97
C VAL A 177 -25.93 18.30 14.36
N LYS A 178 -26.28 19.59 14.25
CA LYS A 178 -27.54 20.02 13.64
C LYS A 178 -27.65 19.65 12.16
N GLU A 179 -26.55 19.75 11.41
CA GLU A 179 -26.53 19.43 9.97
C GLU A 179 -26.66 17.93 9.70
N VAL A 180 -26.06 17.09 10.55
CA VAL A 180 -26.05 15.64 10.33
C VAL A 180 -27.14 14.87 11.08
N SER A 181 -27.77 15.47 12.09
CA SER A 181 -28.85 14.84 12.85
C SER A 181 -30.09 14.66 12.00
N ASN A 182 -30.61 13.43 11.95
CA ASN A 182 -31.84 13.09 11.24
C ASN A 182 -32.54 11.90 11.94
N SER A 183 -33.56 11.30 11.31
CA SER A 183 -34.29 10.17 11.90
C SER A 183 -33.44 8.93 12.18
N THR A 184 -32.27 8.82 11.55
CA THR A 184 -31.40 7.63 11.59
C THR A 184 -30.11 7.86 12.37
N ILE A 185 -29.69 9.12 12.51
CA ILE A 185 -28.48 9.54 13.24
C ILE A 185 -28.91 10.32 14.48
N SER A 186 -28.71 9.70 15.65
CA SER A 186 -28.92 10.33 16.94
C SER A 186 -27.59 10.82 17.51
N LEU A 187 -27.49 12.14 17.69
CA LEU A 187 -26.31 12.82 18.21
C LEU A 187 -26.72 13.68 19.39
N GLU A 188 -26.02 13.53 20.50
CA GLU A 188 -26.18 14.42 21.65
C GLU A 188 -25.11 15.52 21.64
N PRO A 189 -25.47 16.76 21.96
CA PRO A 189 -24.52 17.85 22.04
C PRO A 189 -23.50 17.59 23.15
N HIS A 190 -22.21 17.84 22.88
CA HIS A 190 -21.14 17.60 23.83
C HIS A 190 -21.19 18.61 25.00
N VAL A 191 -21.64 18.14 26.17
CA VAL A 191 -21.82 18.98 27.37
C VAL A 191 -20.56 19.09 28.26
N LYS A 192 -19.55 18.25 28.07
CA LYS A 192 -18.33 18.27 28.90
C LYS A 192 -17.39 19.42 28.50
N SER A 193 -16.49 19.78 29.41
CA SER A 193 -15.39 20.70 29.13
C SER A 193 -14.46 20.13 28.06
N LEU A 194 -14.10 20.97 27.09
CA LEU A 194 -13.17 20.59 26.03
C LEU A 194 -11.75 20.56 26.59
N HIS A 195 -11.04 19.49 26.30
CA HIS A 195 -9.69 19.29 26.78
C HIS A 195 -8.88 18.46 25.79
N LEU A 196 -7.57 18.67 25.80
CA LEU A 196 -6.58 17.82 25.17
C LEU A 196 -5.92 16.99 26.27
N THR A 197 -6.03 15.67 26.17
CA THR A 197 -5.48 14.75 27.17
C THR A 197 -4.04 14.41 26.82
N LEU A 198 -3.12 14.57 27.78
CA LEU A 198 -1.71 14.23 27.64
C LEU A 198 -1.37 12.87 28.25
N ALA A 199 -1.91 12.60 29.44
CA ALA A 199 -1.72 11.33 30.12
C ALA A 199 -2.90 11.04 31.05
N TYR A 200 -3.36 9.79 31.07
CA TYR A 200 -4.34 9.30 32.04
C TYR A 200 -4.19 7.78 32.20
N GLN A 201 -4.80 7.19 33.23
CA GLN A 201 -4.67 5.76 33.54
C GLN A 201 -3.20 5.30 33.72
N PHE A 202 -2.36 6.15 34.32
CA PHE A 202 -0.99 5.81 34.68
C PHE A 202 -0.87 5.56 36.21
N PRO A 203 0.06 4.70 36.65
CA PRO A 203 0.37 4.51 38.07
C PRO A 203 0.86 5.80 38.76
N GLN A 204 0.48 6.02 40.02
CA GLN A 204 0.88 7.22 40.78
C GLN A 204 2.41 7.38 40.91
N SER A 205 3.18 6.28 40.86
CA SER A 205 4.65 6.33 40.87
C SER A 205 5.24 7.09 39.68
N GLN A 206 4.50 7.19 38.57
CA GLN A 206 4.92 7.87 37.34
C GLN A 206 4.55 9.36 37.33
N PHE A 207 3.73 9.83 38.28
CA PHE A 207 3.20 11.18 38.30
C PHE A 207 4.29 12.25 38.22
N ASN A 208 5.36 12.14 39.01
CA ASN A 208 6.41 13.17 39.02
C ASN A 208 7.18 13.22 37.69
N ALA A 209 7.46 12.06 37.07
CA ALA A 209 8.15 11.99 35.78
C ALA A 209 7.29 12.61 34.67
N LEU A 210 6.00 12.25 34.60
CA LEU A 210 5.06 12.82 33.65
C LEU A 210 4.86 14.32 33.87
N LYS A 211 4.75 14.77 35.12
CA LYS A 211 4.61 16.19 35.46
C LYS A 211 5.77 17.01 34.90
N THR A 212 7.01 16.58 35.08
CA THR A 212 8.18 17.29 34.54
C THR A 212 8.16 17.38 33.01
N LEU A 213 7.71 16.31 32.32
CA LEU A 213 7.57 16.34 30.87
C LEU A 213 6.46 17.30 30.42
N VAL A 214 5.30 17.29 31.10
CA VAL A 214 4.16 18.17 30.78
C VAL A 214 4.51 19.64 31.02
N GLU A 215 5.22 19.96 32.10
CA GLU A 215 5.67 21.34 32.41
C GLU A 215 6.67 21.89 31.39
N SER A 216 7.26 21.05 30.54
CA SER A 216 8.16 21.49 29.45
C SER A 216 7.43 21.89 28.16
N LEU A 217 6.12 21.64 28.07
CA LEU A 217 5.31 21.96 26.89
C LEU A 217 4.95 23.45 26.87
N ASP A 218 5.10 24.08 25.70
CA ASP A 218 4.67 25.45 25.47
C ASP A 218 3.34 25.47 24.70
N ALA A 219 2.24 25.65 25.43
CA ALA A 219 0.91 25.72 24.84
C ALA A 219 0.63 27.02 24.06
N SER A 220 1.51 28.03 24.13
CA SER A 220 1.31 29.30 23.43
C SER A 220 1.46 29.17 21.90
N CYS A 221 2.12 28.11 21.43
CA CYS A 221 2.30 27.81 20.01
C CYS A 221 1.14 27.01 19.37
N ALA A 222 0.03 26.79 20.10
CA ALA A 222 -1.17 26.07 19.64
C ALA A 222 -2.02 26.88 18.64
N SER A 223 -1.39 27.38 17.59
CA SER A 223 -1.96 28.32 16.60
C SER A 223 -2.74 27.64 15.47
N ASN A 224 -2.37 26.41 15.13
CA ASN A 224 -2.92 25.71 13.98
C ASN A 224 -3.69 24.46 14.42
N TRP A 225 -4.90 24.33 13.87
CA TRP A 225 -5.81 23.25 14.19
C TRP A 225 -6.56 22.81 12.94
N GLU A 226 -6.85 21.51 12.88
CA GLU A 226 -7.65 20.89 11.84
C GLU A 226 -8.78 20.09 12.46
N LEU A 227 -9.98 20.18 11.87
CA LEU A 227 -11.07 19.29 12.16
C LEU A 227 -10.89 18.00 11.37
N ARG A 228 -10.99 16.86 12.05
CA ARG A 228 -10.82 15.53 11.44
C ARG A 228 -11.99 14.63 11.80
N LEU A 229 -12.69 14.13 10.77
CA LEU A 229 -13.75 13.14 10.91
C LEU A 229 -13.17 11.74 10.73
N TYR A 230 -13.14 10.98 11.81
CA TYR A 230 -12.70 9.59 11.81
C TYR A 230 -13.88 8.64 11.95
N SER A 231 -13.66 7.38 11.61
CA SER A 231 -14.58 6.31 11.95
C SER A 231 -13.85 5.00 12.25
N ARG A 232 -14.45 4.15 13.09
CA ARG A 232 -14.02 2.74 13.30
C ARG A 232 -15.16 1.72 13.18
N ASP A 233 -14.81 0.45 13.07
CA ASP A 233 -15.77 -0.65 13.21
C ASP A 233 -16.13 -0.80 14.70
N PRO A 234 -17.43 -0.74 15.09
CA PRO A 234 -17.84 -0.85 16.49
C PRO A 234 -17.42 -2.16 17.17
N ARG A 235 -17.25 -3.24 16.41
CA ARG A 235 -16.92 -4.57 16.96
C ARG A 235 -15.47 -4.64 17.44
N LEU A 236 -14.63 -3.74 16.94
CA LEU A 236 -13.21 -3.66 17.23
C LEU A 236 -12.91 -2.60 18.32
N ALA A 237 -13.95 -1.94 18.84
CA ALA A 237 -13.83 -0.81 19.77
C ALA A 237 -13.15 -1.14 21.11
N THR A 238 -13.14 -2.41 21.52
CA THR A 238 -12.51 -2.88 22.78
C THR A 238 -11.19 -3.62 22.55
N LYS A 239 -10.74 -3.73 21.29
CA LYS A 239 -9.53 -4.48 20.94
C LYS A 239 -8.31 -3.56 20.90
N GLN A 240 -7.18 -4.07 21.37
CA GLN A 240 -5.89 -3.41 21.22
C GLN A 240 -5.43 -3.50 19.77
N VAL A 241 -4.82 -2.44 19.26
CA VAL A 241 -4.23 -2.40 17.92
C VAL A 241 -2.72 -2.66 18.01
N GLN A 242 -2.26 -3.57 17.17
CA GLN A 242 -0.88 -4.00 17.08
C GLN A 242 -0.42 -3.85 15.62
N LYS A 243 0.75 -3.25 15.42
CA LYS A 243 1.36 -3.10 14.10
C LYS A 243 2.28 -4.27 13.83
N VAL A 244 2.17 -4.87 12.65
CA VAL A 244 3.04 -5.98 12.23
C VAL A 244 4.43 -5.44 11.93
N VAL A 245 5.43 -5.93 12.68
CA VAL A 245 6.85 -5.60 12.49
C VAL A 245 7.61 -6.72 11.79
N TYR A 246 7.13 -7.97 11.87
CA TYR A 246 7.69 -9.13 11.18
C TYR A 246 6.61 -9.88 10.38
N PRO A 247 6.92 -10.36 9.16
CA PRO A 247 5.94 -11.08 8.36
C PRO A 247 5.77 -12.52 8.87
N HIS A 248 4.60 -13.09 8.69
CA HIS A 248 4.28 -14.47 9.03
C HIS A 248 3.46 -15.12 7.92
N SER A 249 3.88 -16.30 7.48
CA SER A 249 3.11 -17.13 6.55
C SER A 249 2.43 -18.25 7.35
N PRO A 250 1.09 -18.39 7.26
CA PRO A 250 0.36 -19.45 7.93
C PRO A 250 0.89 -20.84 7.55
N HIS A 251 1.22 -21.66 8.54
CA HIS A 251 1.51 -23.08 8.33
C HIS A 251 0.23 -23.90 8.48
N GLU A 252 -0.55 -23.62 9.52
CA GLU A 252 -1.87 -24.19 9.74
C GLU A 252 -3.00 -23.29 9.23
N ILE A 253 -4.19 -23.89 9.05
CA ILE A 253 -5.36 -23.20 8.47
C ILE A 253 -5.98 -22.15 9.40
N ASP A 254 -5.71 -22.22 10.69
CA ASP A 254 -6.18 -21.30 11.71
C ASP A 254 -5.14 -20.21 12.03
N GLU A 255 -3.98 -20.21 11.37
CA GLU A 255 -2.99 -19.14 11.48
C GLU A 255 -3.31 -17.96 10.56
N LEU A 256 -3.01 -16.76 11.06
CA LEU A 256 -3.23 -15.50 10.35
C LEU A 256 -1.99 -15.06 9.58
N GLU A 257 -2.14 -14.72 8.30
CA GLU A 257 -1.06 -14.13 7.50
C GLU A 257 -0.72 -12.73 8.03
N LEU A 258 0.56 -12.47 8.33
CA LEU A 258 1.03 -11.16 8.76
C LEU A 258 1.89 -10.51 7.67
N ARG A 259 1.58 -9.25 7.34
CA ARG A 259 2.35 -8.44 6.39
C ARG A 259 2.90 -7.22 7.11
N ILE A 260 4.18 -6.93 6.91
CA ILE A 260 4.87 -5.83 7.59
C ILE A 260 4.14 -4.51 7.29
N GLY A 261 3.80 -3.77 8.35
CA GLY A 261 3.11 -2.49 8.27
C GLY A 261 1.60 -2.56 8.42
N ASP A 262 0.99 -3.76 8.35
CA ASP A 262 -0.44 -3.95 8.60
C ASP A 262 -0.77 -3.85 10.10
N TYR A 263 -2.07 -3.76 10.39
CA TYR A 263 -2.59 -3.72 11.76
C TYR A 263 -3.39 -4.98 12.09
N ILE A 264 -3.25 -5.43 13.33
CA ILE A 264 -3.98 -6.57 13.91
C ILE A 264 -4.72 -6.10 15.16
N TYR A 265 -5.96 -6.52 15.29
CA TYR A 265 -6.77 -6.30 16.49
C TYR A 265 -6.68 -7.51 17.41
N LEU A 266 -6.14 -7.31 18.61
CA LEU A 266 -6.00 -8.35 19.63
C LEU A 266 -6.88 -8.05 20.84
N ASN A 267 -7.31 -9.10 21.55
CA ASN A 267 -7.87 -8.93 22.89
C ASN A 267 -6.73 -8.85 23.91
N SER A 268 -6.67 -7.79 24.70
CA SER A 268 -5.60 -7.57 25.69
C SER A 268 -5.47 -8.74 26.67
N ASP A 269 -6.59 -9.27 27.14
CA ASP A 269 -6.59 -10.41 28.07
C ASP A 269 -6.02 -11.68 27.43
N ALA A 270 -6.20 -11.86 26.12
CA ALA A 270 -5.66 -13.03 25.41
C ALA A 270 -4.13 -12.92 25.24
N VAL A 271 -3.61 -11.70 25.07
CA VAL A 271 -2.18 -11.45 24.97
C VAL A 271 -1.50 -11.67 26.32
N ASP A 272 -2.05 -11.09 27.38
CA ASP A 272 -1.45 -11.13 28.72
C ASP A 272 -1.46 -12.55 29.32
N ASN A 273 -2.44 -13.38 28.94
CA ASN A 273 -2.58 -14.76 29.43
C ASN A 273 -1.98 -15.82 28.49
N SER A 274 -1.38 -15.44 27.36
CA SER A 274 -0.78 -16.39 26.43
C SER A 274 0.47 -17.03 27.04
N SER A 275 0.48 -18.36 27.14
CA SER A 275 1.61 -19.11 27.70
C SER A 275 2.71 -19.41 26.68
N ASP A 276 2.40 -19.39 25.40
CA ASP A 276 3.28 -19.80 24.29
C ASP A 276 3.61 -18.64 23.33
N GLY A 277 3.08 -17.43 23.58
CA GLY A 277 3.32 -16.26 22.76
C GLY A 277 2.43 -16.16 21.51
N TRP A 278 1.44 -17.04 21.37
CA TRP A 278 0.42 -16.98 20.33
C TRP A 278 -0.90 -16.41 20.87
N ALA A 279 -1.58 -15.63 20.04
CA ALA A 279 -2.90 -15.11 20.36
C ALA A 279 -3.79 -15.06 19.12
N GLU A 280 -5.10 -15.17 19.33
CA GLU A 280 -6.09 -14.95 18.29
C GLU A 280 -6.23 -13.46 17.99
N GLY A 281 -6.21 -13.10 16.72
CA GLY A 281 -6.33 -11.74 16.24
C GLY A 281 -7.22 -11.59 15.01
N ILE A 282 -7.58 -10.35 14.71
CA ILE A 282 -8.32 -9.99 13.50
C ILE A 282 -7.45 -9.09 12.64
N SER A 283 -7.23 -9.46 11.38
CA SER A 283 -6.52 -8.64 10.42
C SER A 283 -7.34 -7.40 10.05
N TRP A 284 -6.76 -6.21 10.18
CA TRP A 284 -7.38 -4.97 9.69
C TRP A 284 -7.52 -4.97 8.16
N LEU A 285 -6.57 -5.58 7.45
CA LEU A 285 -6.53 -5.55 5.98
C LEU A 285 -7.58 -6.48 5.35
N THR A 286 -7.87 -7.62 5.99
CA THR A 286 -8.70 -8.68 5.40
C THR A 286 -9.95 -9.03 6.21
N GLY A 287 -10.09 -8.54 7.44
CA GLY A 287 -11.15 -8.93 8.37
C GLY A 287 -11.07 -10.38 8.86
N ALA A 288 -10.09 -11.16 8.38
CA ALA A 288 -9.92 -12.55 8.75
C ALA A 288 -9.47 -12.69 10.21
N GLN A 289 -9.93 -13.77 10.84
CA GLN A 289 -9.56 -14.13 12.22
C GLN A 289 -8.63 -15.34 12.20
N GLY A 290 -7.64 -15.36 13.09
CA GLY A 290 -6.71 -16.48 13.22
C GLY A 290 -5.64 -16.24 14.29
N HIS A 291 -4.88 -17.27 14.60
CA HIS A 291 -3.77 -17.24 15.54
C HIS A 291 -2.53 -16.60 14.90
N LEU A 292 -1.80 -15.81 15.69
CA LEU A 292 -0.55 -15.21 15.26
C LEU A 292 0.49 -15.18 16.39
N PRO A 293 1.79 -15.19 16.05
CA PRO A 293 2.86 -14.96 17.01
C PRO A 293 2.87 -13.49 17.43
N VAL A 294 2.56 -13.20 18.71
CA VAL A 294 2.40 -11.81 19.20
C VAL A 294 3.71 -11.03 19.13
N ASN A 295 4.86 -11.70 19.29
CA ASN A 295 6.19 -11.10 19.16
C ASN A 295 6.51 -10.59 17.74
N TYR A 296 5.65 -10.86 16.75
CA TYR A 296 5.78 -10.31 15.39
C TYR A 296 5.09 -8.95 15.25
N THR A 297 4.51 -8.46 16.34
CA THR A 297 3.72 -7.23 16.37
C THR A 297 4.16 -6.30 17.51
N GLU A 298 3.90 -5.00 17.35
CA GLU A 298 4.18 -3.97 18.36
C GLU A 298 2.94 -3.09 18.60
N ARG A 299 2.67 -2.76 19.87
CA ARG A 299 1.47 -2.00 20.24
C ARG A 299 1.53 -0.60 19.63
N THR A 300 0.44 -0.21 18.98
CA THR A 300 0.30 1.10 18.33
C THR A 300 -1.00 1.79 18.77
N ALA A 301 -1.18 3.06 18.42
CA ALA A 301 -2.39 3.79 18.78
C ALA A 301 -3.60 3.18 18.08
N GLU A 302 -4.74 3.10 18.77
CA GLU A 302 -5.99 2.60 18.16
C GLU A 302 -6.42 3.47 16.98
N SER A 303 -6.19 4.78 17.08
CA SER A 303 -6.49 5.74 16.03
C SER A 303 -5.72 5.50 14.72
N ASP A 304 -4.60 4.76 14.75
CA ASP A 304 -3.81 4.45 13.55
C ASP A 304 -4.56 3.52 12.59
N ALA A 305 -5.49 2.71 13.12
CA ALA A 305 -6.32 1.81 12.35
C ALA A 305 -7.69 2.41 11.96
N TRP A 306 -7.96 3.67 12.31
CA TRP A 306 -9.24 4.31 12.00
C TRP A 306 -9.27 4.89 10.58
N THR A 307 -10.45 4.91 9.99
CA THR A 307 -10.66 5.51 8.67
C THR A 307 -10.80 7.02 8.81
N LEU A 308 -9.97 7.80 8.13
CA LEU A 308 -10.10 9.25 8.03
C LEU A 308 -10.91 9.64 6.80
N HIS A 309 -12.04 10.32 7.03
CA HIS A 309 -13.03 10.70 6.00
C HIS A 309 -12.85 12.13 5.47
N ARG A 310 -12.50 13.07 6.35
CA ARG A 310 -12.39 14.48 6.01
C ARG A 310 -11.44 15.20 6.96
N VAL A 311 -10.67 16.12 6.39
CA VAL A 311 -9.84 17.10 7.11
C VAL A 311 -10.28 18.50 6.68
N VAL A 312 -10.50 19.41 7.63
CA VAL A 312 -10.80 20.82 7.35
C VAL A 312 -9.96 21.71 8.24
N ARG A 313 -9.21 22.65 7.67
CA ARG A 313 -8.33 23.55 8.43
C ARG A 313 -9.11 24.69 9.07
N LEU A 314 -8.67 25.09 10.27
CA LEU A 314 -9.25 26.22 11.00
C LEU A 314 -8.38 27.47 11.00
N SER A 315 -7.21 27.54 10.36
CA SER A 315 -6.34 28.74 10.37
C SER A 315 -6.15 29.39 8.99
N LYS A 316 -5.89 30.72 8.94
CA LYS A 316 -5.61 31.45 7.68
C LYS A 316 -4.18 31.17 7.20
N SER A 317 -4.03 30.79 5.93
CA SER A 317 -2.75 30.93 5.23
C SER A 317 -2.42 32.42 5.06
N ILE A 318 -1.27 32.86 5.56
CA ILE A 318 -0.73 34.18 5.20
C ILE A 318 -0.06 34.03 3.83
N THR A 319 -0.86 34.15 2.77
CA THR A 319 -0.38 34.36 1.40
C THR A 319 -1.50 35.00 0.58
N PRO A 320 -1.25 36.09 -0.18
CA PRO A 320 -2.28 36.75 -0.97
C PRO A 320 -2.66 35.88 -2.18
N SER A 321 -3.97 35.85 -2.45
CA SER A 321 -4.71 35.02 -3.38
C SER A 321 -4.31 35.12 -4.86
N LEU A 322 -4.22 33.96 -5.52
CA LEU A 322 -4.79 33.74 -6.86
C LEU A 322 -5.85 32.64 -6.70
N THR A 323 -7.12 33.04 -6.67
CA THR A 323 -8.26 32.12 -6.63
C THR A 323 -8.73 31.86 -8.06
N SER A 324 -8.50 30.64 -8.54
CA SER A 324 -9.45 29.94 -9.40
C SER A 324 -9.65 28.55 -8.80
N ASN A 325 -10.90 28.23 -8.52
CA ASN A 325 -11.37 27.02 -7.82
C ASN A 325 -10.79 25.74 -8.41
N GLU A 326 -9.99 25.02 -7.62
CA GLU A 326 -9.96 23.55 -7.55
C GLU A 326 -9.31 23.16 -6.21
N GLU A 327 -10.14 22.68 -5.27
CA GLU A 327 -9.75 22.35 -3.90
C GLU A 327 -9.01 21.01 -3.83
N CYS A 328 -7.79 21.03 -3.28
CA CYS A 328 -7.02 19.86 -2.89
C CYS A 328 -7.67 19.11 -1.72
N ASP A 329 -8.11 17.87 -1.95
CA ASP A 329 -8.42 16.89 -0.90
C ASP A 329 -7.10 16.28 -0.38
N LEU A 330 -6.62 16.75 0.78
CA LEU A 330 -5.43 16.23 1.48
C LEU A 330 -5.83 15.18 2.52
N VAL A 331 -5.37 13.92 2.38
CA VAL A 331 -5.13 12.97 3.49
C VAL A 331 -3.99 11.98 3.18
N ASP A 332 -2.78 12.36 3.55
CA ASP A 332 -1.82 11.61 4.37
C ASP A 332 -0.79 12.66 4.80
N GLY A 333 -0.22 12.57 6.00
CA GLY A 333 0.70 13.58 6.56
C GLY A 333 2.05 13.73 5.81
N ARG A 334 2.05 13.87 4.49
CA ARG A 334 3.20 14.15 3.62
C ARG A 334 2.80 15.18 2.56
N SER A 335 3.44 16.34 2.65
CA SER A 335 3.38 17.39 1.63
C SER A 335 4.12 16.94 0.37
N LEU A 336 3.45 16.94 -0.78
CA LEU A 336 4.09 16.98 -2.11
C LEU A 336 3.30 17.97 -2.96
N SER A 337 3.78 19.21 -3.02
CA SER A 337 3.32 20.22 -3.97
C SER A 337 4.13 20.12 -5.25
N THR A 338 3.50 19.70 -6.34
CA THR A 338 3.77 20.16 -7.70
C THR A 338 2.83 21.35 -7.91
N GLU A 339 3.30 22.55 -8.25
CA GLU A 339 3.43 22.95 -9.66
C GLU A 339 4.28 24.23 -9.85
N THR A 340 5.12 24.12 -10.89
CA THR A 340 5.55 25.04 -11.96
C THR A 340 5.72 26.55 -11.70
N GLU A 341 7.00 26.97 -11.74
CA GLU A 341 7.45 28.31 -12.09
C GLU A 341 7.57 28.45 -13.62
N GLU A 342 6.57 28.99 -14.30
CA GLU A 342 6.78 29.76 -15.54
C GLU A 342 5.79 30.94 -15.59
N GLN A 343 6.07 32.00 -14.81
CA GLN A 343 5.62 33.37 -15.16
C GLN A 343 6.33 34.52 -14.42
N LEU A 344 7.61 34.34 -14.05
CA LEU A 344 8.48 35.47 -13.68
C LEU A 344 9.69 35.58 -14.61
N ARG A 345 9.44 35.65 -15.92
CA ARG A 345 10.33 36.38 -16.82
C ARG A 345 9.52 37.27 -17.75
N HIS A 346 9.87 38.56 -17.69
CA HIS A 346 9.47 39.65 -18.57
C HIS A 346 8.15 40.36 -18.28
N ARG A 347 8.22 41.29 -17.31
CA ARG A 347 7.86 42.68 -17.61
C ARG A 347 8.65 43.64 -16.74
N ASP A 348 9.76 44.10 -17.32
CA ASP A 348 10.12 45.50 -17.21
C ASP A 348 10.50 46.00 -18.61
N SER A 349 10.08 47.22 -18.92
CA SER A 349 10.37 48.04 -20.11
C SER A 349 9.32 48.09 -21.23
N THR A 350 8.48 49.11 -21.09
CA THR A 350 7.80 49.92 -22.13
C THR A 350 8.59 50.12 -23.43
N GLN A 351 7.94 50.03 -24.60
CA GLN A 351 7.75 51.13 -25.57
C GLN A 351 7.30 50.67 -26.98
N ILE A 352 6.26 51.38 -27.48
CA ILE A 352 5.96 51.75 -28.88
C ILE A 352 5.37 50.66 -29.81
N GLY A 353 4.23 51.02 -30.42
CA GLY A 353 3.30 50.14 -31.14
C GLY A 353 3.58 49.91 -32.62
N ILE A 354 2.73 49.09 -33.25
CA ILE A 354 2.02 49.28 -34.55
C ILE A 354 1.39 47.93 -35.03
N HIS A 355 0.08 47.98 -35.33
CA HIS A 355 -0.77 47.22 -36.28
C HIS A 355 -0.87 45.65 -36.31
N ALA A 356 -2.07 45.18 -35.90
CA ALA A 356 -3.13 44.45 -36.65
C ALA A 356 -2.96 43.02 -37.24
N SER A 357 -4.05 42.24 -37.05
CA SER A 357 -4.57 41.04 -37.77
C SER A 357 -3.86 39.69 -37.48
N GLU A 358 -4.47 38.54 -37.17
CA GLU A 358 -5.80 37.92 -37.45
C GLU A 358 -6.23 37.00 -36.27
N PHE A 359 -7.55 36.89 -36.07
CA PHE A 359 -8.21 35.90 -35.21
C PHE A 359 -8.34 34.57 -35.96
N ILE A 360 -7.95 33.45 -35.35
CA ILE A 360 -8.48 32.10 -35.65
C ILE A 360 -8.77 31.37 -34.33
N GLU A 361 -9.98 30.84 -34.24
CA GLU A 361 -10.63 30.20 -33.09
C GLU A 361 -9.92 28.92 -32.60
N GLY A 362 -10.00 28.71 -31.28
CA GLY A 362 -9.40 27.58 -30.59
C GLY A 362 -10.16 26.25 -30.72
N SER A 363 -9.42 25.15 -30.51
CA SER A 363 -9.96 23.80 -30.40
C SER A 363 -9.56 23.15 -29.08
N SER A 364 -10.60 22.98 -28.25
CA SER A 364 -10.90 21.96 -27.24
C SER A 364 -9.79 21.01 -26.74
N PHE A 365 -9.66 20.97 -25.41
CA PHE A 365 -8.99 19.93 -24.62
C PHE A 365 -9.69 18.55 -24.75
N ASN A 366 -8.92 17.46 -24.59
CA ASN A 366 -9.32 16.06 -24.84
C ASN A 366 -9.90 15.34 -23.60
N GLU A 367 -11.10 14.74 -23.76
CA GLU A 367 -11.88 13.92 -22.81
C GLU A 367 -11.52 12.39 -22.84
N ASP A 368 -10.38 12.02 -23.44
CA ASP A 368 -10.08 10.62 -23.81
C ASP A 368 -9.36 9.79 -22.71
N SER A 369 -8.84 10.40 -21.64
CA SER A 369 -8.07 9.71 -20.59
C SER A 369 -8.93 8.96 -19.57
N GLU A 370 -10.09 9.52 -19.17
CA GLU A 370 -10.97 8.93 -18.15
C GLU A 370 -11.78 7.73 -18.67
N GLN A 371 -12.10 7.71 -19.97
CA GLN A 371 -12.87 6.62 -20.59
C GLN A 371 -12.07 5.31 -20.73
N SER A 372 -10.74 5.41 -20.69
CA SER A 372 -9.84 4.25 -20.79
C SER A 372 -9.87 3.38 -19.53
N VAL A 373 -10.01 4.02 -18.35
CA VAL A 373 -10.04 3.36 -17.03
C VAL A 373 -11.33 2.56 -16.81
N GLU A 374 -12.48 3.12 -17.19
CA GLU A 374 -13.80 2.45 -17.06
C GLU A 374 -13.92 1.22 -17.98
N LYS A 375 -13.29 1.27 -19.16
CA LYS A 375 -13.26 0.18 -20.14
C LYS A 375 -12.38 -0.98 -19.68
N TYR A 376 -11.27 -0.68 -19.00
CA TYR A 376 -10.35 -1.65 -18.41
C TYR A 376 -11.01 -2.46 -17.28
N LEU A 377 -11.78 -1.79 -16.41
CA LEU A 377 -12.45 -2.43 -15.27
C LEU A 377 -13.62 -3.34 -15.68
N ARG A 378 -14.44 -2.93 -16.66
CA ARG A 378 -15.55 -3.77 -17.18
C ARG A 378 -15.06 -5.05 -17.88
N LYS A 379 -13.86 -5.04 -18.46
CA LYS A 379 -13.27 -6.16 -19.22
C LYS A 379 -12.71 -7.26 -18.31
N THR A 380 -12.28 -6.88 -17.09
CA THR A 380 -11.59 -7.77 -16.15
C THR A 380 -12.55 -8.61 -15.28
N LEU A 381 -13.78 -8.13 -15.04
CA LEU A 381 -14.70 -8.72 -14.05
C LEU A 381 -15.75 -9.70 -14.63
N LYS A 382 -15.90 -9.76 -15.95
CA LYS A 382 -16.96 -10.57 -16.58
C LYS A 382 -16.81 -12.09 -16.43
N PRO A 383 -15.61 -12.71 -16.33
CA PRO A 383 -15.49 -14.16 -16.18
C PRO A 383 -15.73 -14.69 -14.76
N CYS A 384 -15.84 -13.83 -13.74
CA CYS A 384 -15.86 -14.25 -12.33
C CYS A 384 -17.26 -14.55 -11.76
N LEU A 385 -18.34 -14.48 -12.57
CA LEU A 385 -19.71 -14.49 -12.06
C LEU A 385 -20.57 -15.69 -12.47
N ASP A 386 -20.05 -16.66 -13.24
CA ASP A 386 -20.85 -17.80 -13.69
C ASP A 386 -20.34 -19.14 -13.13
N LEU A 387 -20.95 -19.59 -12.02
CA LEU A 387 -21.10 -21.01 -11.69
C LEU A 387 -22.55 -21.31 -11.23
N PRO A 388 -23.11 -22.49 -11.55
CA PRO A 388 -24.56 -22.69 -11.60
C PRO A 388 -25.19 -23.05 -10.25
N THR A 389 -26.36 -22.46 -10.01
CA THR A 389 -27.22 -22.67 -8.85
C THR A 389 -27.74 -24.11 -8.79
N ILE A 390 -27.39 -24.86 -7.73
CA ILE A 390 -28.06 -26.12 -7.40
C ILE A 390 -29.36 -25.80 -6.67
N ALA A 391 -30.48 -26.16 -7.29
CA ALA A 391 -31.81 -26.11 -6.70
C ALA A 391 -31.94 -27.16 -5.59
N ASN A 392 -32.50 -26.78 -4.44
CA ASN A 392 -33.19 -27.71 -3.57
C ASN A 392 -34.46 -27.08 -3.00
N ASN A 393 -35.58 -27.66 -3.43
CA ASN A 393 -36.89 -27.51 -2.84
C ASN A 393 -36.87 -28.03 -1.40
N ASN A 394 -37.50 -27.32 -0.47
CA ASN A 394 -38.55 -27.94 0.35
C ASN A 394 -39.39 -26.91 1.11
N THR A 395 -40.68 -27.19 1.04
CA THR A 395 -41.87 -26.52 1.56
C THR A 395 -42.10 -26.74 3.07
N ASN A 396 -42.82 -25.78 3.66
CA ASN A 396 -43.78 -25.86 4.79
C ASN A 396 -43.44 -25.21 6.14
N ASN A 397 -44.09 -24.06 6.35
CA ASN A 397 -44.80 -23.55 7.53
C ASN A 397 -44.75 -24.35 8.85
N HIS A 398 -44.40 -23.67 9.95
CA HIS A 398 -45.39 -23.25 10.97
C HIS A 398 -44.83 -22.26 12.01
N HIS A 399 -45.64 -21.24 12.33
CA HIS A 399 -45.54 -20.33 13.47
C HIS A 399 -45.88 -21.01 14.81
N GLN A 400 -45.24 -20.55 15.90
CA GLN A 400 -45.85 -20.15 17.20
C GLN A 400 -44.72 -19.70 18.16
N GLN A 401 -44.64 -18.41 18.49
CA GLN A 401 -45.22 -17.71 19.65
C GLN A 401 -44.37 -17.73 20.94
N GLN A 402 -44.18 -16.50 21.45
CA GLN A 402 -43.46 -16.08 22.64
C GLN A 402 -43.96 -16.72 23.94
N GLN A 403 -43.07 -16.86 24.92
CA GLN A 403 -43.37 -16.47 26.30
C GLN A 403 -42.12 -16.08 27.09
N GLN A 404 -42.20 -14.90 27.70
CA GLN A 404 -41.30 -14.33 28.69
C GLN A 404 -41.35 -15.15 29.99
N GLN A 405 -40.23 -15.23 30.73
CA GLN A 405 -40.28 -15.24 32.19
C GLN A 405 -38.98 -14.72 32.81
N ALA A 406 -39.18 -14.10 33.97
CA ALA A 406 -38.35 -13.09 34.62
C ALA A 406 -37.18 -13.63 35.46
N THR A 407 -36.25 -12.71 35.72
CA THR A 407 -35.15 -12.74 36.71
C THR A 407 -35.64 -13.07 38.13
N PRO A 408 -34.72 -13.48 39.03
CA PRO A 408 -34.40 -12.52 40.10
C PRO A 408 -32.91 -12.44 40.48
N LEU A 409 -32.55 -11.22 40.92
CA LEU A 409 -31.35 -10.82 41.66
C LEU A 409 -31.20 -11.57 42.99
N ILE A 410 -29.94 -11.79 43.43
CA ILE A 410 -29.53 -11.76 44.85
C ILE A 410 -28.18 -11.05 44.96
N GLU A 411 -28.15 -9.92 45.69
CA GLU A 411 -26.97 -9.32 46.32
C GLU A 411 -26.64 -10.05 47.63
N ILE A 412 -25.36 -10.07 48.05
CA ILE A 412 -24.89 -9.85 49.44
C ILE A 412 -23.38 -9.53 49.42
N THR A 413 -23.03 -8.61 50.31
CA THR A 413 -21.81 -7.82 50.56
C THR A 413 -20.69 -8.55 51.35
N PRO A 414 -19.51 -7.92 51.60
CA PRO A 414 -18.19 -8.55 51.72
C PRO A 414 -17.71 -8.76 53.17
N ASN A 415 -16.69 -9.62 53.39
CA ASN A 415 -15.60 -9.34 54.33
C ASN A 415 -14.45 -10.38 54.40
N SER A 416 -13.25 -9.81 54.58
CA SER A 416 -12.16 -10.21 55.50
C SER A 416 -11.01 -11.14 55.08
N MET A 417 -9.84 -10.69 55.52
CA MET A 417 -8.46 -11.14 55.32
C MET A 417 -8.16 -12.54 55.88
N SER A 418 -7.16 -13.21 55.29
CA SER A 418 -6.12 -13.91 56.07
C SER A 418 -4.85 -14.15 55.24
N THR A 419 -3.71 -13.80 55.82
CA THR A 419 -2.36 -14.24 55.42
C THR A 419 -2.09 -15.65 55.98
N PRO A 420 -1.05 -16.35 55.47
CA PRO A 420 0.13 -16.49 56.32
C PRO A 420 1.48 -16.36 55.58
N ASN A 421 2.44 -15.80 56.32
CA ASN A 421 3.89 -15.91 56.10
C ASN A 421 4.36 -17.36 56.34
N ALA A 422 5.39 -17.83 55.61
CA ALA A 422 6.74 -18.01 56.18
C ALA A 422 7.66 -18.91 55.31
N SER A 423 8.81 -18.32 54.94
CA SER A 423 10.18 -18.88 54.98
C SER A 423 10.52 -20.20 54.26
N GLY A 424 11.38 -20.07 53.25
CA GLY A 424 12.26 -21.11 52.74
C GLY A 424 13.43 -20.50 51.97
N ASP A 425 14.48 -20.09 52.68
CA ASP A 425 15.77 -19.65 52.13
C ASP A 425 16.46 -20.82 51.40
N ILE A 426 16.84 -20.63 50.12
CA ILE A 426 17.98 -21.35 49.53
C ILE A 426 18.85 -20.37 48.74
N LYS A 427 20.13 -20.45 49.08
CA LYS A 427 21.26 -19.56 48.79
C LYS A 427 21.66 -19.54 47.32
N VAL A 428 22.08 -18.36 46.88
CA VAL A 428 22.78 -18.10 45.62
C VAL A 428 24.28 -18.27 45.86
N GLU A 429 24.94 -19.13 45.07
CA GLU A 429 26.38 -19.08 44.81
C GLU A 429 26.66 -19.26 43.30
N PRO A 430 27.74 -18.67 42.78
CA PRO A 430 27.86 -18.29 41.37
C PRO A 430 28.46 -19.40 40.50
N LEU A 431 27.85 -19.66 39.33
CA LEU A 431 28.41 -20.58 38.34
C LEU A 431 29.39 -19.87 37.40
N GLN A 432 30.54 -20.52 37.25
CA GLN A 432 31.72 -20.10 36.51
C GLN A 432 31.46 -20.01 34.99
N ILE A 433 32.08 -19.00 34.38
CA ILE A 433 32.14 -18.80 32.93
C ILE A 433 32.97 -19.92 32.30
N ALA A 434 32.35 -20.69 31.41
CA ALA A 434 33.04 -21.61 30.50
C ALA A 434 32.71 -21.21 29.05
N ALA A 435 33.75 -21.14 28.22
CA ALA A 435 33.67 -20.77 26.81
C ALA A 435 32.80 -21.75 25.99
N PRO A 436 32.07 -21.26 24.97
CA PRO A 436 31.20 -22.11 24.18
C PRO A 436 32.01 -23.06 23.29
N LYS A 437 31.66 -24.35 23.34
CA LYS A 437 32.14 -25.38 22.43
C LYS A 437 31.31 -25.36 21.15
N ALA A 438 31.99 -25.40 20.01
CA ALA A 438 31.38 -25.55 18.69
C ALA A 438 31.07 -27.02 18.44
N ASP A 439 29.79 -27.35 18.23
CA ASP A 439 29.37 -28.38 17.28
C ASP A 439 27.84 -28.36 17.16
N ASP A 440 27.36 -27.72 16.09
CA ASP A 440 26.16 -28.08 15.33
C ASP A 440 26.27 -27.37 13.98
N THR A 441 27.35 -27.70 13.26
CA THR A 441 27.55 -27.37 11.84
C THR A 441 27.48 -28.68 11.06
N LEU A 442 26.31 -28.98 10.51
CA LEU A 442 26.14 -30.03 9.50
C LEU A 442 26.68 -29.53 8.16
N SER A 443 28.00 -29.63 8.00
CA SER A 443 28.69 -29.50 6.72
C SER A 443 29.84 -30.52 6.65
N GLN A 444 29.52 -31.74 6.22
CA GLN A 444 30.54 -32.69 5.75
C GLN A 444 30.01 -33.46 4.55
N HIS A 445 30.52 -33.11 3.37
CA HIS A 445 31.20 -34.06 2.48
C HIS A 445 31.92 -33.27 1.38
N SER A 446 33.19 -32.95 1.62
CA SER A 446 34.16 -32.64 0.57
C SER A 446 35.39 -33.51 0.82
N ALA A 447 35.39 -34.69 0.20
CA ALA A 447 36.61 -35.45 0.01
C ALA A 447 37.16 -35.09 -1.38
N GLU A 448 38.37 -34.54 -1.39
CA GLU A 448 39.16 -34.32 -2.59
C GLU A 448 39.41 -35.65 -3.32
N ASN A 449 39.09 -35.69 -4.60
CA ASN A 449 39.70 -36.63 -5.54
C ASN A 449 39.97 -35.88 -6.85
N SER A 450 41.25 -35.66 -7.12
CA SER A 450 41.77 -35.05 -8.33
C SER A 450 41.79 -36.07 -9.48
N VAL A 451 40.75 -36.13 -10.32
CA VAL A 451 40.85 -36.65 -11.71
C VAL A 451 39.78 -36.05 -12.64
N SER A 452 40.25 -35.46 -13.74
CA SER A 452 39.56 -35.01 -14.97
C SER A 452 38.72 -33.73 -14.90
N LEU A 453 38.97 -32.82 -15.87
CA LEU A 453 38.03 -31.76 -16.23
C LEU A 453 36.74 -32.43 -16.77
N SER A 454 35.85 -32.86 -15.88
CA SER A 454 34.48 -33.16 -16.27
C SER A 454 33.83 -31.84 -16.65
N SER A 455 33.26 -31.76 -17.86
CA SER A 455 32.40 -30.65 -18.25
C SER A 455 31.39 -30.40 -17.13
N LYS A 456 31.41 -29.22 -16.50
CA LYS A 456 30.36 -28.84 -15.56
C LYS A 456 29.01 -29.01 -16.26
N ASN A 457 28.03 -29.56 -15.53
CA ASN A 457 26.68 -29.70 -16.05
C ASN A 457 26.15 -28.36 -16.53
N ARG A 458 25.30 -28.41 -17.55
CA ARG A 458 24.72 -27.22 -18.15
C ARG A 458 23.75 -26.56 -17.18
N ARG A 459 23.82 -25.24 -17.04
CA ARG A 459 22.97 -24.46 -16.13
C ARG A 459 22.19 -23.35 -16.84
N VAL A 460 20.97 -23.10 -16.39
CA VAL A 460 20.18 -21.92 -16.77
C VAL A 460 19.87 -21.11 -15.52
N TYR A 461 20.28 -19.86 -15.57
CA TYR A 461 20.07 -18.86 -14.52
C TYR A 461 18.89 -17.98 -14.91
N VAL A 462 17.85 -17.94 -14.09
CA VAL A 462 16.66 -17.10 -14.31
C VAL A 462 16.59 -16.05 -13.21
N MET A 463 16.71 -14.77 -13.61
CA MET A 463 16.85 -13.64 -12.71
C MET A 463 15.68 -12.66 -12.86
N ARG A 464 15.11 -12.21 -11.73
CA ARG A 464 14.12 -11.11 -11.71
C ARG A 464 14.84 -9.77 -11.92
N HIS A 465 14.20 -8.83 -12.60
CA HIS A 465 14.65 -7.45 -12.65
C HIS A 465 14.82 -6.80 -11.25
N GLY A 466 15.62 -5.73 -11.17
CA GLY A 466 15.85 -4.93 -9.96
C GLY A 466 14.67 -4.03 -9.55
N GLU A 467 14.86 -3.26 -8.48
CA GLU A 467 13.90 -2.27 -7.98
C GLU A 467 13.49 -1.25 -9.06
N ARG A 468 12.18 -1.00 -9.18
CA ARG A 468 11.57 -0.13 -10.20
C ARG A 468 11.22 1.25 -9.65
N VAL A 469 11.30 2.27 -10.49
CA VAL A 469 10.94 3.65 -10.13
C VAL A 469 9.45 3.78 -9.78
N ASP A 470 8.56 3.20 -10.58
CA ASP A 470 7.10 3.27 -10.37
C ASP A 470 6.64 2.69 -9.02
N PHE A 471 7.18 1.55 -8.60
CA PHE A 471 6.86 0.96 -7.29
C PHE A 471 7.52 1.67 -6.11
N THR A 472 8.62 2.39 -6.33
CA THR A 472 9.33 3.12 -5.26
C THR A 472 8.73 4.51 -5.03
N PHE A 473 8.30 5.17 -6.11
CA PHE A 473 7.87 6.58 -6.09
C PHE A 473 6.40 6.79 -6.46
N GLY A 474 5.67 5.74 -6.85
CA GLY A 474 4.27 5.84 -7.27
C GLY A 474 4.14 6.61 -8.58
N THR A 475 3.30 7.65 -8.58
CA THR A 475 3.03 8.52 -9.74
C THR A 475 4.21 9.45 -10.03
N TRP A 476 5.28 8.88 -10.58
CA TRP A 476 6.56 9.57 -10.78
C TRP A 476 6.63 10.43 -12.06
N ILE A 477 5.78 10.16 -13.06
CA ILE A 477 5.84 10.85 -14.35
C ILE A 477 5.60 12.37 -14.21
N PRO A 478 4.47 12.85 -13.65
CA PRO A 478 4.25 14.30 -13.48
C PRO A 478 5.26 14.95 -12.52
N TYR A 479 5.90 14.14 -11.66
CA TYR A 479 6.89 14.62 -10.71
C TYR A 479 8.28 14.82 -11.35
N CYS A 480 8.60 14.04 -12.38
CA CYS A 480 9.92 13.99 -12.98
C CYS A 480 9.99 14.54 -14.41
N PHE A 481 8.87 14.91 -15.02
CA PHE A 481 8.84 15.54 -16.34
C PHE A 481 8.27 16.96 -16.24
N ASP A 482 8.91 17.92 -16.90
CA ASP A 482 8.37 19.28 -17.04
C ASP A 482 7.34 19.37 -18.18
N GLU A 483 6.76 20.56 -18.36
CA GLU A 483 5.79 20.87 -19.42
C GLU A 483 6.33 20.70 -20.86
N PHE A 484 7.66 20.62 -21.01
CA PHE A 484 8.35 20.37 -22.27
C PHE A 484 8.79 18.90 -22.41
N ASN A 485 8.30 18.02 -21.54
CA ASN A 485 8.63 16.60 -21.49
C ASN A 485 10.12 16.31 -21.24
N ASN A 486 10.86 17.23 -20.60
CA ASN A 486 12.23 16.96 -20.17
C ASN A 486 12.25 16.25 -18.82
N TYR A 487 13.05 15.20 -18.74
CA TYR A 487 13.26 14.47 -17.50
C TYR A 487 14.17 15.25 -16.54
N MET A 488 13.70 15.42 -15.30
CA MET A 488 14.44 15.95 -14.16
C MET A 488 14.47 14.94 -13.02
N ARG A 489 15.68 14.55 -12.62
CA ARG A 489 15.88 13.72 -11.43
C ARG A 489 15.52 14.49 -10.16
N LYS A 490 14.55 14.00 -9.38
CA LYS A 490 14.09 14.61 -8.13
C LYS A 490 14.52 13.88 -6.85
N ASP A 491 14.98 12.64 -6.96
CA ASP A 491 15.48 11.83 -5.86
C ASP A 491 16.80 11.15 -6.28
N LEU A 492 17.74 10.96 -5.35
CA LEU A 492 19.02 10.31 -5.66
C LEU A 492 18.88 8.84 -6.02
N ASN A 493 17.78 8.18 -5.65
CA ASN A 493 17.47 6.83 -6.08
C ASN A 493 16.81 6.78 -7.48
N MET A 494 16.50 7.91 -8.11
CA MET A 494 16.05 7.94 -9.51
C MET A 494 17.23 7.98 -10.51
N PRO A 495 17.04 7.47 -11.74
CA PRO A 495 18.05 7.56 -12.79
C PRO A 495 18.56 9.00 -13.00
N LYS A 496 19.84 9.15 -13.32
CA LYS A 496 20.39 10.48 -13.65
C LYS A 496 19.84 11.01 -14.98
N ILE A 497 19.65 10.11 -15.94
CA ILE A 497 19.15 10.39 -17.29
C ILE A 497 18.23 9.25 -17.71
N LEU A 498 17.27 9.55 -18.59
CA LEU A 498 16.49 8.53 -19.30
C LEU A 498 16.86 8.53 -20.79
N PRO A 499 16.83 7.37 -21.45
CA PRO A 499 16.97 7.29 -22.90
C PRO A 499 15.98 8.20 -23.61
N LYS A 500 16.38 8.71 -24.79
CA LYS A 500 15.42 9.30 -25.70
C LYS A 500 14.53 8.19 -26.28
N ARG A 501 13.24 8.47 -26.37
CA ARG A 501 12.23 7.60 -26.98
C ARG A 501 11.17 8.45 -27.67
N ASN A 502 10.41 7.85 -28.58
CA ASN A 502 9.42 8.60 -29.36
C ASN A 502 8.23 9.11 -28.53
N ASN A 503 7.67 8.28 -27.64
CA ASN A 503 6.47 8.63 -26.87
C ASN A 503 6.83 9.06 -25.43
N ILE A 504 7.31 10.30 -25.26
CA ILE A 504 7.63 10.86 -23.92
C ILE A 504 6.52 11.84 -23.51
N PRO A 505 6.03 11.77 -22.26
CA PRO A 505 6.48 10.89 -21.18
C PRO A 505 5.72 9.55 -21.10
N ASP A 506 4.60 9.42 -21.82
CA ASP A 506 3.63 8.33 -21.67
C ASP A 506 4.20 6.93 -21.87
N GLY A 507 5.19 6.77 -22.74
CA GLY A 507 5.88 5.50 -22.95
C GLY A 507 6.57 4.96 -21.69
N TRP A 508 6.88 5.83 -20.72
CA TRP A 508 7.45 5.44 -19.42
C TRP A 508 6.41 4.98 -18.39
N LEU A 509 5.11 5.21 -18.63
CA LEU A 509 4.05 4.83 -17.71
C LEU A 509 3.96 3.30 -17.54
N ASN A 510 4.09 2.57 -18.66
CA ASN A 510 3.95 1.11 -18.69
C ASN A 510 5.29 0.36 -18.90
N ASP A 511 6.40 1.09 -19.06
CA ASP A 511 7.75 0.54 -19.20
C ASP A 511 8.78 1.28 -18.31
N SER A 512 8.47 1.34 -17.00
CA SER A 512 9.25 2.07 -16.00
C SER A 512 10.72 1.60 -15.91
N PRO A 513 11.67 2.52 -15.69
CA PRO A 513 13.08 2.20 -15.46
C PRO A 513 13.34 1.62 -14.06
N LEU A 514 14.56 1.09 -13.86
CA LEU A 514 15.09 0.79 -12.54
C LEU A 514 15.43 2.06 -11.76
N THR A 515 15.42 1.95 -10.43
CA THR A 515 16.07 2.90 -9.52
C THR A 515 17.59 2.71 -9.52
N ASN A 516 18.35 3.64 -8.92
CA ASN A 516 19.80 3.46 -8.74
C ASN A 516 20.12 2.30 -7.79
N ILE A 517 19.27 2.05 -6.78
CA ILE A 517 19.36 0.85 -5.94
C ILE A 517 19.05 -0.40 -6.76
N GLY A 518 18.07 -0.37 -7.67
CA GLY A 518 17.77 -1.49 -8.58
C GLY A 518 18.93 -1.84 -9.51
N VAL A 519 19.63 -0.82 -10.03
CA VAL A 519 20.88 -1.00 -10.78
C VAL A 519 21.96 -1.63 -9.88
N TYR A 520 22.14 -1.10 -8.66
CA TYR A 520 23.14 -1.62 -7.73
C TYR A 520 22.87 -3.08 -7.30
N GLN A 521 21.61 -3.44 -7.02
CA GLN A 521 21.20 -4.83 -6.74
C GLN A 521 21.64 -5.77 -7.87
N ALA A 522 21.40 -5.37 -9.12
CA ALA A 522 21.75 -6.18 -10.28
C ALA A 522 23.27 -6.32 -10.46
N SER A 523 24.02 -5.23 -10.28
CA SER A 523 25.49 -5.26 -10.29
C SER A 523 26.06 -6.16 -9.18
N LEU A 524 25.51 -6.08 -7.97
CA LEU A 524 25.93 -6.89 -6.82
C LEU A 524 25.75 -8.39 -7.06
N VAL A 525 24.61 -8.80 -7.64
CA VAL A 525 24.40 -10.20 -8.04
C VAL A 525 25.41 -10.62 -9.12
N GLY A 526 25.68 -9.76 -10.10
CA GLY A 526 26.70 -10.03 -11.12
C GLY A 526 28.11 -10.20 -10.55
N GLU A 527 28.50 -9.36 -9.58
CA GLU A 527 29.78 -9.46 -8.86
C GLU A 527 29.86 -10.77 -8.08
N ALA A 528 28.80 -11.14 -7.37
CA ALA A 528 28.75 -12.39 -6.63
C ALA A 528 28.87 -13.63 -7.54
N LEU A 529 28.25 -13.61 -8.73
CA LEU A 529 28.41 -14.66 -9.73
C LEU A 529 29.84 -14.72 -10.30
N ASN A 530 30.49 -13.56 -10.48
CA ASN A 530 31.89 -13.52 -10.91
C ASN A 530 32.83 -14.07 -9.83
N ASP A 531 32.60 -13.74 -8.57
CA ASP A 531 33.37 -14.25 -7.43
C ASP A 531 33.22 -15.76 -7.29
N ALA A 532 32.02 -16.28 -7.56
CA ALA A 532 31.73 -17.71 -7.68
C ALA A 532 32.29 -18.35 -8.97
N ARG A 533 32.93 -17.56 -9.85
CA ARG A 533 33.50 -17.99 -11.14
C ARG A 533 32.47 -18.67 -12.05
N VAL A 534 31.24 -18.16 -12.04
CA VAL A 534 30.18 -18.62 -12.93
C VAL A 534 30.49 -18.20 -14.36
N GLN A 535 30.44 -19.15 -15.28
CA GLN A 535 30.54 -18.90 -16.71
C GLN A 535 29.13 -18.72 -17.28
N ILE A 536 28.93 -17.66 -18.06
CA ILE A 536 27.71 -17.39 -18.83
C ILE A 536 28.09 -17.35 -20.31
N ASP A 537 27.46 -18.17 -21.14
CA ASP A 537 27.76 -18.28 -22.57
C ASP A 537 26.72 -17.56 -23.43
N HIS A 538 25.46 -17.57 -22.97
CA HIS A 538 24.34 -16.95 -23.68
C HIS A 538 23.48 -16.10 -22.74
N VAL A 539 22.93 -15.01 -23.28
CA VAL A 539 22.12 -14.05 -22.52
C VAL A 539 20.83 -13.76 -23.28
N PHE A 540 19.70 -13.96 -22.60
CA PHE A 540 18.36 -13.62 -23.07
C PHE A 540 17.68 -12.71 -22.05
N CYS A 541 16.85 -11.80 -22.54
CA CYS A 541 16.20 -10.81 -21.68
C CYS A 541 14.79 -10.52 -22.18
N SER A 542 13.86 -10.32 -21.25
CA SER A 542 12.57 -9.71 -21.58
C SER A 542 12.80 -8.30 -22.16
N PRO A 543 11.99 -7.85 -23.13
CA PRO A 543 12.14 -6.53 -23.75
C PRO A 543 11.78 -5.34 -22.85
N ALA A 544 11.17 -5.57 -21.69
CA ALA A 544 10.88 -4.51 -20.72
C ALA A 544 12.16 -3.78 -20.28
N TYR A 545 12.14 -2.45 -20.22
CA TYR A 545 13.34 -1.65 -20.00
C TYR A 545 14.05 -1.97 -18.68
N ARG A 546 13.29 -2.17 -17.60
CA ARG A 546 13.79 -2.66 -16.30
C ARG A 546 14.59 -3.97 -16.38
N CYS A 547 14.21 -4.89 -17.27
CA CYS A 547 14.91 -6.16 -17.46
C CYS A 547 16.23 -5.93 -18.19
N ILE A 548 16.22 -5.09 -19.23
CA ILE A 548 17.43 -4.74 -20.00
C ILE A 548 18.46 -4.04 -19.12
N GLN A 549 18.03 -3.11 -18.27
CA GLN A 549 18.89 -2.43 -17.30
C GLN A 549 19.48 -3.43 -16.28
N THR A 550 18.66 -4.34 -15.76
CA THR A 550 19.11 -5.39 -14.84
C THR A 550 20.16 -6.27 -15.51
N CYS A 551 19.87 -6.74 -16.73
CA CYS A 551 20.74 -7.61 -17.50
C CYS A 551 22.09 -6.95 -17.78
N THR A 552 22.09 -5.67 -18.17
CA THR A 552 23.31 -4.90 -18.43
C THR A 552 24.15 -4.76 -17.16
N SER A 553 23.52 -4.38 -16.04
CA SER A 553 24.19 -4.19 -14.75
C SER A 553 24.76 -5.49 -14.19
N ALA A 554 24.04 -6.61 -14.34
CA ALA A 554 24.53 -7.94 -13.95
C ALA A 554 25.73 -8.38 -14.81
N LEU A 555 25.71 -8.11 -16.12
CA LEU A 555 26.86 -8.39 -17.00
C LEU A 555 28.08 -7.52 -16.68
N GLU A 556 27.87 -6.28 -16.23
CA GLU A 556 28.94 -5.41 -15.72
C GLU A 556 29.57 -5.96 -14.45
N GLY A 557 28.75 -6.41 -13.49
CA GLY A 557 29.21 -7.11 -12.28
C GLY A 557 30.02 -8.37 -12.63
N LEU A 558 29.52 -9.14 -13.60
CA LEU A 558 30.15 -10.35 -14.13
C LEU A 558 31.46 -10.12 -14.91
N LYS A 559 31.84 -8.87 -15.18
CA LYS A 559 32.97 -8.49 -16.04
C LYS A 559 32.84 -9.05 -17.47
N LEU A 560 31.60 -9.06 -17.96
CA LEU A 560 31.20 -9.54 -19.29
C LEU A 560 30.65 -8.43 -20.22
N THR A 561 30.75 -7.16 -19.82
CA THR A 561 30.36 -6.01 -20.64
C THR A 561 30.99 -6.08 -22.04
N GLY A 562 30.15 -5.93 -23.07
CA GLY A 562 30.58 -6.00 -24.47
C GLY A 562 30.89 -7.41 -25.00
N LYS A 563 31.03 -8.42 -24.14
CA LYS A 563 31.33 -9.81 -24.57
C LYS A 563 30.09 -10.54 -25.07
N HIS A 564 28.92 -10.27 -24.49
CA HIS A 564 27.65 -10.84 -24.93
C HIS A 564 26.71 -9.74 -25.39
N LYS A 565 26.08 -9.97 -26.55
CA LYS A 565 24.92 -9.18 -26.98
C LYS A 565 23.65 -9.74 -26.35
N ILE A 566 22.81 -8.86 -25.81
CA ILE A 566 21.57 -9.22 -25.12
C ILE A 566 20.49 -9.57 -26.16
N LYS A 567 20.01 -10.82 -26.15
CA LYS A 567 18.93 -11.28 -27.04
C LYS A 567 17.57 -10.95 -26.42
N LEU A 568 16.85 -10.00 -27.02
CA LEU A 568 15.54 -9.59 -26.54
C LEU A 568 14.48 -10.59 -27.01
N GLU A 569 13.88 -11.32 -26.08
CA GLU A 569 12.88 -12.35 -26.34
C GLU A 569 11.52 -11.92 -25.74
N PRO A 570 10.58 -11.43 -26.56
CA PRO A 570 9.23 -11.07 -26.11
C PRO A 570 8.48 -12.22 -25.42
N GLY A 571 8.78 -13.47 -25.78
CA GLY A 571 8.21 -14.65 -25.15
C GLY A 571 8.50 -14.77 -23.65
N LEU A 572 9.49 -14.04 -23.12
CA LEU A 572 9.81 -13.94 -21.69
C LEU A 572 9.07 -12.81 -20.96
N PHE A 573 8.25 -12.02 -21.65
CA PHE A 573 7.48 -10.96 -21.02
C PHE A 573 6.39 -11.52 -20.09
N GLU A 574 5.92 -10.66 -19.17
CA GLU A 574 4.92 -10.97 -18.13
C GLU A 574 3.61 -11.52 -18.69
N TRP A 575 2.72 -11.91 -17.78
CA TRP A 575 1.41 -12.42 -18.13
C TRP A 575 0.59 -11.34 -18.85
N MET A 576 0.23 -11.59 -20.10
CA MET A 576 -0.44 -10.61 -20.97
C MET A 576 -1.86 -10.28 -20.51
N ALA A 577 -2.46 -11.07 -19.62
CA ALA A 577 -3.72 -10.70 -18.96
C ALA A 577 -3.60 -9.41 -18.12
N TRP A 578 -2.38 -8.99 -17.74
CA TRP A 578 -2.12 -7.70 -17.10
C TRP A 578 -2.01 -6.53 -18.08
N TYR A 579 -2.03 -6.81 -19.39
CA TYR A 579 -1.77 -5.85 -20.48
C TYR A 579 -2.86 -5.92 -21.56
N PRO A 580 -4.11 -5.53 -21.25
CA PRO A 580 -5.25 -5.71 -22.16
C PRO A 580 -5.25 -4.79 -23.39
N GLU A 581 -4.37 -3.78 -23.40
CA GLU A 581 -4.13 -2.87 -24.53
C GLU A 581 -2.92 -3.31 -25.39
N GLY A 582 -2.36 -4.49 -25.10
CA GLY A 582 -1.18 -5.03 -25.76
C GLY A 582 0.12 -4.75 -25.00
N VAL A 583 1.24 -5.16 -25.58
CA VAL A 583 2.56 -4.94 -24.97
C VAL A 583 2.81 -3.46 -24.69
N PRO A 584 3.57 -3.13 -23.63
CA PRO A 584 4.03 -1.76 -23.43
C PRO A 584 4.77 -1.21 -24.65
N ASP A 585 4.80 0.11 -24.77
CA ASP A 585 5.72 0.78 -25.68
C ASP A 585 7.15 0.47 -25.19
N TRP A 586 7.80 -0.55 -25.74
CA TRP A 586 9.18 -0.88 -25.41
C TRP A 586 10.12 -0.04 -26.25
N LEU A 587 11.29 0.29 -25.71
CA LEU A 587 12.35 0.92 -26.50
C LEU A 587 12.69 0.04 -27.71
N THR A 588 12.74 0.67 -28.87
CA THR A 588 13.17 0.02 -30.11
C THR A 588 14.64 -0.37 -30.03
N LYS A 589 15.04 -1.31 -30.89
CA LYS A 589 16.45 -1.73 -31.03
C LYS A 589 17.39 -0.54 -31.31
N ASP A 590 16.93 0.45 -32.06
CA ASP A 590 17.71 1.65 -32.39
C ASP A 590 17.80 2.64 -31.23
N GLU A 591 16.70 2.87 -30.50
CA GLU A 591 16.70 3.69 -29.27
C GLU A 591 17.62 3.06 -28.20
N LEU A 592 17.58 1.73 -28.04
CA LEU A 592 18.46 1.00 -27.12
C LEU A 592 19.94 1.12 -27.52
N LYS A 593 20.26 0.97 -28.81
CA LYS A 593 21.62 1.20 -29.34
C LYS A 593 22.08 2.63 -29.11
N ALA A 594 21.22 3.62 -29.37
CA ALA A 594 21.52 5.03 -29.13
C ALA A 594 21.74 5.33 -27.65
N ALA A 595 21.10 4.59 -26.75
CA ALA A 595 21.32 4.62 -25.31
C ALA A 595 22.47 3.71 -24.83
N HIS A 596 23.29 3.17 -25.75
CA HIS A 596 24.46 2.34 -25.49
C HIS A 596 24.21 0.97 -24.84
N TYR A 597 22.99 0.43 -24.98
CA TYR A 597 22.72 -0.95 -24.59
C TYR A 597 23.22 -1.92 -25.67
N ASN A 598 23.99 -2.94 -25.25
CA ASN A 598 24.60 -3.94 -26.14
C ASN A 598 23.58 -5.03 -26.56
N VAL A 599 22.50 -4.64 -27.22
CA VAL A 599 21.45 -5.56 -27.68
C VAL A 599 21.83 -6.24 -29.01
N ASP A 600 21.42 -7.50 -29.16
CA ASP A 600 21.59 -8.24 -30.41
C ASP A 600 20.49 -7.87 -31.41
N THR A 601 20.84 -7.08 -32.42
CA THR A 601 19.84 -6.66 -33.41
C THR A 601 19.54 -7.70 -34.47
N GLU A 602 20.43 -8.66 -34.65
CA GLU A 602 20.26 -9.74 -35.62
C GLU A 602 19.47 -10.91 -35.03
N TYR A 603 19.30 -10.94 -33.70
CA TYR A 603 18.49 -11.94 -33.03
C TYR A 603 17.03 -11.88 -33.51
N GLN A 604 16.55 -13.06 -33.93
CA GLN A 604 15.16 -13.33 -34.28
C GLN A 604 14.48 -14.02 -33.09
N PRO A 605 13.47 -13.38 -32.47
CA PRO A 605 12.80 -13.94 -31.31
C PRO A 605 11.96 -15.17 -31.68
N PHE A 606 11.85 -16.12 -30.76
CA PHE A 606 11.01 -17.29 -30.89
C PHE A 606 9.51 -16.96 -30.80
N VAL A 607 9.17 -15.92 -30.06
CA VAL A 607 7.83 -15.33 -29.99
C VAL A 607 7.92 -13.87 -30.43
N THR A 608 7.22 -13.53 -31.50
CA THR A 608 7.21 -12.14 -31.98
C THR A 608 6.28 -11.27 -31.14
N VAL A 609 6.46 -9.95 -31.21
CA VAL A 609 5.55 -8.98 -30.57
C VAL A 609 4.10 -9.18 -31.01
N ASN A 610 3.88 -9.53 -32.29
CA ASN A 610 2.55 -9.81 -32.82
C ASN A 610 1.93 -11.04 -32.17
N ASN A 611 2.68 -12.14 -32.02
CA ASN A 611 2.19 -13.34 -31.34
C ASN A 611 1.84 -13.07 -29.88
N LEU A 612 2.61 -12.22 -29.21
CA LEU A 612 2.34 -11.84 -27.83
C LEU A 612 1.09 -10.96 -27.70
N ASN A 613 0.88 -10.03 -28.63
CA ASN A 613 -0.35 -9.22 -28.71
C ASN A 613 -1.60 -10.06 -29.07
N GLU A 614 -1.43 -11.15 -29.82
CA GLU A 614 -2.51 -12.14 -30.03
C GLU A 614 -2.87 -12.88 -28.74
N SER A 615 -1.96 -12.93 -27.76
CA SER A 615 -2.07 -13.64 -26.49
C SER A 615 -2.59 -12.77 -25.33
N ILE A 616 -3.21 -11.59 -25.58
CA ILE A 616 -3.74 -10.68 -24.54
C ILE A 616 -4.80 -11.29 -23.60
N LYS A 617 -5.36 -12.45 -23.96
CA LYS A 617 -6.32 -13.21 -23.15
C LYS A 617 -5.76 -14.55 -22.70
N GLU A 618 -4.44 -14.73 -22.73
CA GLU A 618 -3.83 -15.98 -22.31
C GLU A 618 -4.23 -16.32 -20.86
N THR A 619 -4.63 -17.57 -20.66
CA THR A 619 -4.84 -18.17 -19.35
C THR A 619 -3.51 -18.31 -18.61
N THR A 620 -3.57 -18.60 -17.31
CA THR A 620 -2.34 -18.86 -16.53
C THR A 620 -1.59 -20.05 -17.11
N GLU A 621 -2.29 -21.11 -17.51
CA GLU A 621 -1.72 -22.31 -18.10
C GLU A 621 -1.06 -22.05 -19.46
N GLU A 622 -1.66 -21.21 -20.30
CA GLU A 622 -1.07 -20.77 -21.57
C GLU A 622 0.17 -19.90 -21.34
N PHE A 623 0.17 -19.04 -20.30
CA PHE A 623 1.34 -18.25 -19.91
C PHE A 623 2.52 -19.14 -19.47
N TYR A 624 2.24 -20.16 -18.65
CA TYR A 624 3.22 -21.19 -18.28
C TYR A 624 3.77 -21.91 -19.52
N THR A 625 2.87 -22.35 -20.40
CA THR A 625 3.24 -23.06 -21.63
C THR A 625 4.10 -22.19 -22.54
N ARG A 626 3.76 -20.92 -22.74
CA ARG A 626 4.56 -19.96 -23.51
C ARG A 626 5.97 -19.81 -22.97
N ASN A 627 6.11 -19.59 -21.66
CA ASN A 627 7.43 -19.43 -21.01
C ASN A 627 8.26 -20.72 -21.05
N TYR A 628 7.62 -21.88 -20.88
CA TYR A 628 8.28 -23.17 -20.99
C TYR A 628 8.74 -23.47 -22.42
N ASP A 629 7.90 -23.23 -23.43
CA ASP A 629 8.25 -23.45 -24.84
C ASP A 629 9.40 -22.54 -25.29
N VAL A 630 9.40 -21.29 -24.83
CA VAL A 630 10.50 -20.34 -25.07
C VAL A 630 11.78 -20.84 -24.41
N LEU A 631 11.73 -21.28 -23.15
CA LEU A 631 12.90 -21.83 -22.47
C LEU A 631 13.43 -23.09 -23.18
N ARG A 632 12.56 -24.00 -23.62
CA ARG A 632 12.92 -25.17 -24.40
C ARG A 632 13.64 -24.79 -25.69
N LYS A 633 13.12 -23.84 -26.46
CA LYS A 633 13.79 -23.33 -27.67
C LYS A 633 15.14 -22.68 -27.37
N ILE A 634 15.26 -21.96 -26.24
CA ILE A 634 16.54 -21.40 -25.80
C ILE A 634 17.53 -22.53 -25.50
N ILE A 635 17.11 -23.55 -24.75
CA ILE A 635 17.94 -24.71 -24.40
C ILE A 635 18.37 -25.46 -25.66
N ASP A 636 17.44 -25.74 -26.57
CA ASP A 636 17.69 -26.52 -27.80
C ASP A 636 18.55 -25.77 -28.83
N SER A 637 18.57 -24.42 -28.80
CA SER A 637 19.35 -23.58 -29.72
C SER A 637 20.71 -23.13 -29.19
N THR A 638 21.04 -23.47 -27.94
CA THR A 638 22.29 -23.03 -27.30
C THR A 638 23.07 -24.19 -26.68
N SER A 639 24.36 -23.96 -26.40
CA SER A 639 25.23 -24.88 -25.67
C SER A 639 25.94 -24.13 -24.55
N GLY A 640 26.15 -24.76 -23.40
CA GLY A 640 26.69 -24.06 -22.23
C GLY A 640 25.63 -23.30 -21.45
N ASN A 641 26.09 -22.41 -20.58
CA ASN A 641 25.27 -21.76 -19.56
C ASN A 641 24.51 -20.55 -20.09
N VAL A 642 23.26 -20.43 -19.67
CA VAL A 642 22.35 -19.38 -20.14
C VAL A 642 21.92 -18.49 -18.98
N LEU A 643 22.04 -17.17 -19.14
CA LEU A 643 21.41 -16.18 -18.26
C LEU A 643 20.13 -15.66 -18.91
N ILE A 644 19.03 -15.70 -18.18
CA ILE A 644 17.72 -15.17 -18.53
C ILE A 644 17.36 -14.09 -17.51
N VAL A 645 17.12 -12.86 -17.97
CA VAL A 645 16.68 -11.75 -17.11
C VAL A 645 15.27 -11.30 -17.48
N ALA A 646 14.34 -11.44 -16.56
CA ALA A 646 12.92 -11.19 -16.80
C ALA A 646 12.19 -10.78 -15.50
N HIS A 647 11.09 -11.43 -15.17
CA HIS A 647 10.14 -10.98 -14.15
C HIS A 647 10.04 -11.97 -12.99
N ALA A 648 9.31 -11.60 -11.94
CA ALA A 648 9.16 -12.44 -10.75
C ALA A 648 8.56 -13.81 -11.11
N THR A 649 7.52 -13.82 -11.95
CA THR A 649 6.85 -15.04 -12.40
C THR A 649 7.76 -15.92 -13.24
N THR A 650 8.67 -15.34 -14.03
CA THR A 650 9.56 -16.07 -14.93
C THR A 650 10.42 -17.11 -14.21
N LEU A 651 10.79 -16.87 -12.95
CA LEU A 651 11.53 -17.85 -12.15
C LEU A 651 10.75 -19.16 -11.99
N ASP A 652 9.43 -19.11 -11.86
CA ASP A 652 8.56 -20.28 -11.71
C ASP A 652 8.07 -20.78 -13.08
N THR A 653 7.55 -19.89 -13.94
CA THR A 653 6.94 -20.28 -15.22
C THR A 653 7.92 -20.89 -16.21
N CYS A 654 9.18 -20.46 -16.22
CA CYS A 654 10.21 -21.09 -17.05
C CYS A 654 10.67 -22.42 -16.44
N THR A 655 10.89 -22.50 -15.12
CA THR A 655 11.59 -23.64 -14.52
C THR A 655 10.68 -24.79 -14.12
N ARG A 656 9.42 -24.53 -13.77
CA ARG A 656 8.51 -25.52 -13.17
C ARG A 656 8.26 -26.72 -14.08
N GLN A 657 7.80 -26.49 -15.30
CA GLN A 657 7.60 -27.57 -16.28
C GLN A 657 8.92 -28.23 -16.70
N LEU A 658 10.02 -27.47 -16.70
CA LEU A 658 11.35 -27.99 -17.03
C LEU A 658 11.82 -29.03 -16.02
N VAL A 659 11.52 -28.85 -14.73
CA VAL A 659 11.84 -29.82 -13.68
C VAL A 659 10.78 -30.93 -13.52
N GLY A 660 9.82 -31.01 -14.46
CA GLY A 660 8.81 -32.07 -14.50
C GLY A 660 7.54 -31.79 -13.68
N GLU A 661 7.39 -30.59 -13.14
CA GLU A 661 6.23 -30.20 -12.34
C GLU A 661 5.09 -29.62 -13.20
N ALA A 662 3.84 -29.81 -12.77
CA ALA A 662 2.67 -29.26 -13.47
C ALA A 662 2.56 -27.73 -13.31
N PRO A 663 2.06 -26.98 -14.32
CA PRO A 663 1.75 -25.56 -14.19
C PRO A 663 0.90 -25.24 -12.96
N ARG A 664 1.16 -24.10 -12.33
CA ARG A 664 0.30 -23.62 -11.24
C ARG A 664 -0.95 -22.98 -11.79
N ASN A 665 -2.06 -23.11 -11.06
CA ASN A 665 -3.22 -22.27 -11.33
C ASN A 665 -2.98 -20.82 -10.89
N THR A 666 -3.89 -19.91 -11.24
CA THR A 666 -3.78 -18.47 -10.94
C THR A 666 -3.59 -18.16 -9.46
N ASN A 667 -4.28 -18.88 -8.56
CA ASN A 667 -4.21 -18.62 -7.12
C ASN A 667 -2.88 -19.05 -6.54
N GLU A 668 -2.34 -20.18 -6.98
CA GLU A 668 -1.03 -20.67 -6.58
C GLU A 668 0.11 -19.79 -7.09
N LEU A 669 0.04 -19.33 -8.35
CA LEU A 669 1.01 -18.39 -8.91
C LEU A 669 1.05 -17.08 -8.10
N ARG A 670 -0.12 -16.56 -7.68
CA ARG A 670 -0.21 -15.36 -6.81
C ARG A 670 0.44 -15.56 -5.44
N LYS A 671 0.37 -16.76 -4.85
CA LYS A 671 1.03 -17.05 -3.57
C LYS A 671 2.55 -17.08 -3.68
N VAL A 672 3.08 -17.45 -4.85
CA VAL A 672 4.53 -17.55 -5.10
C VAL A 672 5.13 -16.19 -5.49
N ILE A 673 4.47 -15.41 -6.35
CA ILE A 673 5.04 -14.19 -6.91
C ILE A 673 5.44 -13.15 -5.84
N HIS A 674 4.68 -13.03 -4.75
CA HIS A 674 4.98 -12.09 -3.66
C HIS A 674 6.21 -12.48 -2.82
N LYS A 675 6.64 -13.76 -2.92
CA LYS A 675 7.79 -14.30 -2.20
C LYS A 675 9.10 -14.19 -2.98
N ILE A 676 9.10 -13.56 -4.16
CA ILE A 676 10.27 -13.44 -5.03
C ILE A 676 10.73 -11.97 -5.05
N PRO A 677 11.69 -11.55 -4.20
CA PRO A 677 12.24 -10.18 -4.20
C PRO A 677 12.96 -9.78 -5.50
N TYR A 678 13.27 -8.50 -5.65
CA TYR A 678 14.09 -7.98 -6.75
C TYR A 678 15.44 -8.70 -6.85
N CYS A 679 15.92 -8.91 -8.07
CA CYS A 679 17.18 -9.60 -8.34
C CYS A 679 17.30 -11.04 -7.79
N SER A 680 16.19 -11.67 -7.37
CA SER A 680 16.17 -13.10 -7.05
C SER A 680 16.64 -13.92 -8.24
N LEU A 681 17.38 -15.00 -7.96
CA LEU A 681 18.00 -15.86 -8.94
C LEU A 681 17.56 -17.31 -8.71
N ALA A 682 16.97 -17.94 -9.72
CA ALA A 682 16.76 -19.38 -9.75
C ALA A 682 17.81 -20.02 -10.66
N ASN A 683 18.34 -21.17 -10.24
CA ASN A 683 19.27 -21.95 -11.04
C ASN A 683 18.69 -23.34 -11.32
N VAL A 684 18.67 -23.74 -12.59
CA VAL A 684 18.35 -25.11 -13.00
C VAL A 684 19.55 -25.74 -13.67
N GLU A 685 19.86 -26.97 -13.29
CA GLU A 685 21.02 -27.73 -13.76
C GLU A 685 20.57 -29.03 -14.41
N GLU A 686 21.19 -29.37 -15.54
CA GLU A 686 21.00 -30.65 -16.23
C GLU A 686 21.86 -31.74 -15.57
N ILE A 687 21.24 -32.62 -14.80
CA ILE A 687 21.88 -33.71 -14.07
C ILE A 687 21.31 -35.03 -14.60
N ASP A 688 22.16 -35.88 -15.14
CA ASP A 688 21.80 -37.19 -15.72
C ASP A 688 20.67 -37.10 -16.78
N GLY A 689 20.70 -36.04 -17.59
CA GLY A 689 19.70 -35.78 -18.64
C GLY A 689 18.35 -35.27 -18.12
N GLN A 690 18.25 -34.92 -16.84
CA GLN A 690 17.08 -34.28 -16.23
C GLN A 690 17.44 -32.92 -15.67
N TRP A 691 16.54 -31.94 -15.84
CA TRP A 691 16.72 -30.62 -15.27
C TRP A 691 16.19 -30.59 -13.83
N LYS A 692 16.98 -30.03 -12.91
CA LYS A 692 16.62 -29.90 -11.50
C LYS A 692 16.91 -28.49 -11.01
N LEU A 693 16.06 -27.97 -10.13
CA LEU A 693 16.37 -26.75 -9.38
C LEU A 693 17.52 -27.04 -8.41
N VAL A 694 18.53 -26.19 -8.42
CA VAL A 694 19.70 -26.27 -7.54
C VAL A 694 19.93 -24.93 -6.86
N GLU A 695 20.62 -24.95 -5.73
CA GLU A 695 21.01 -23.72 -5.04
C GLU A 695 21.92 -22.88 -5.95
N PRO A 696 21.63 -21.57 -6.13
CA PRO A 696 22.52 -20.67 -6.86
C PRO A 696 23.89 -20.56 -6.19
N GLU A 697 24.94 -20.39 -6.99
CA GLU A 697 26.32 -20.28 -6.52
C GLU A 697 26.64 -18.94 -5.83
N CYS A 698 25.66 -18.04 -5.74
CA CYS A 698 25.78 -16.74 -5.08
C CYS A 698 24.73 -16.59 -3.97
N LEU A 699 25.07 -15.83 -2.94
CA LEU A 699 24.16 -15.49 -1.84
C LEU A 699 23.03 -14.56 -2.29
N PRO A 700 21.86 -14.60 -1.61
CA PRO A 700 20.77 -13.68 -1.88
C PRO A 700 21.08 -12.25 -1.40
N VAL A 701 20.40 -11.25 -1.98
CA VAL A 701 20.47 -9.85 -1.57
C VAL A 701 19.28 -9.51 -0.66
N THR A 702 19.55 -8.88 0.49
CA THR A 702 18.50 -8.39 1.41
C THR A 702 18.91 -7.04 1.98
N HIS A 703 17.99 -6.07 1.98
CA HIS A 703 18.20 -4.75 2.58
C HIS A 703 16.87 -4.12 3.01
N SER A 704 16.93 -3.17 3.94
CA SER A 704 15.76 -2.40 4.37
C SER A 704 15.43 -1.25 3.41
N LYS A 705 14.25 -0.67 3.56
CA LYS A 705 13.87 0.58 2.88
C LYS A 705 14.62 1.77 3.50
N ASN A 706 14.90 2.79 2.69
CA ASN A 706 15.45 4.06 3.15
C ASN A 706 14.46 5.20 2.85
N PRO A 707 13.82 5.81 3.86
CA PRO A 707 12.82 6.84 3.63
C PRO A 707 13.45 8.14 3.12
N ARG A 708 12.69 8.88 2.30
CA ARG A 708 13.07 10.22 1.85
C ARG A 708 13.11 11.18 3.04
N PHE A 709 14.20 11.94 3.15
CA PHE A 709 14.38 12.96 4.18
C PHE A 709 14.01 14.34 3.64
N GLU A 710 13.14 15.05 4.37
CA GLU A 710 12.74 16.43 4.07
C GLU A 710 13.46 17.39 5.03
N TRP A 711 14.49 18.08 4.53
CA TRP A 711 15.38 18.89 5.37
C TRP A 711 14.67 20.06 6.06
N ASN A 712 13.58 20.57 5.48
CA ASN A 712 12.77 21.65 6.04
C ASN A 712 12.06 21.25 7.34
N ALA A 713 11.93 19.95 7.63
CA ALA A 713 11.49 19.46 8.93
C ALA A 713 12.43 19.93 10.06
N LEU A 714 13.70 20.21 9.78
CA LEU A 714 14.64 20.77 10.75
C LEU A 714 14.44 22.27 11.00
N THR A 715 13.73 22.96 10.10
CA THR A 715 13.42 24.40 10.23
C THR A 715 12.05 24.66 10.84
N ALA A 716 11.26 23.61 11.05
CA ALA A 716 10.01 23.69 11.78
C ALA A 716 10.33 23.84 13.28
N THR A 717 10.49 25.08 13.75
CA THR A 717 10.47 25.44 15.18
C THR A 717 9.10 25.27 15.77
#